data_AF-A0A7G8JQ75-F1
#
_entry.id   AF-A0A7G8JQ75-F1
#
_cell.length_a   1.000
_cell.length_b   1.000
_cell.length_c   1.000
_cell.angle_alpha   90.00
_cell.angle_beta   90.00
_cell.angle_gamma   90.00
#
_symmetry.space_group_name_H-M   'P 1'
#
loop_
_entity.id
_entity.type
_entity.pdbx_description
1 polymer ?
#
loop_
_entity_poly.entity_id
_entity_poly.type
_entity_poly.pdbx_seq_one_letter_code
_entity_poly.pdbx_strand_id
1 'polypeptide(L)'
;MLPPHSMADSTSRQEIELVQGLVADSLEVSADASLESGIDAEISAAASSTEGTSDADSHLKIAEGLKTDDLDVGGSATVDVENLLKVNADATGVTGDGTSTSSVDRSTALEAETIAVGGSNTINGTVTTELQADSATTGGDSKAATNLGETVGIDAATTTAEGELTLTGAASNTLNTTAAVTNATADTKAEDGATASNTVTTSRGTRLDSVSAGDNANINATVGTSTNANAAATTGSADASNRAVDIAALELTSTEPTSTAEDAASTAENGSSTTENTEDPEAAAGRVQNLSSDATINAETTLNTTAQANTTTGVASATNDVDVIDGARLGNSTVNVGGDAAVSGSVALTTNTNATNVSGGDVNARAGVKSSKGISHENNPTAQLNVQGSGTVTGTVSNNSTVAAQSAEGNANATAGSNAGGDQFGVDLQSLVVNGAANVTGQVANTTNTTADSTEGEATSQVLGANRVGLQTYNLQVGDQATVKATNSSSSTVDATSTHDDAVAMVGSEATAMRNIAVDNSVIRVGGDTTITAATNSDGDATAESIGESAEAISISEAIGVYQSAFESEAEFDVTSTAINTGSITATTVGDGIDGNGDGVSDHATATANLKAEAINLENRANNLGLDAAGNANLSATGGLQTDVIASNTDGDAIAVADLEALGLQMENASIGGEANIQSIGLIDVSNISAETNSSGEAKATTDLSVLSLEISDALEVGGNANFTTQTSAKVNINADNVEGDATSSNNAGLGEAYSLAGMQLNGLDLESDATFTSVLLDDFNTTAESVKGNATASTNQSLLGIGFIGDHNDVAGDVSVSSVMSHTSFTEASSVQGIATVDEKLTAVGIEVDALDVEGDASFSSNVVIRASSSTES
;
A
#
# COMPACT_ATOMS: atom_id res chain seq x y z
N MET A 1 -30.81 -4.04 -62.85
CA MET A 1 -30.93 -4.97 -61.73
C MET A 1 -29.60 -5.68 -61.61
N LEU A 2 -28.72 -5.16 -60.76
CA LEU A 2 -27.55 -5.91 -60.29
C LEU A 2 -28.06 -6.96 -59.28
N PRO A 3 -27.42 -8.15 -59.18
CA PRO A 3 -27.82 -9.18 -58.22
C PRO A 3 -27.58 -8.69 -56.78
N PRO A 4 -28.26 -9.25 -55.77
CA PRO A 4 -27.94 -8.97 -54.38
C PRO A 4 -26.51 -9.43 -54.10
N HIS A 5 -25.65 -8.52 -53.65
CA HIS A 5 -24.35 -8.87 -53.08
C HIS A 5 -24.59 -9.78 -51.87
N SER A 6 -24.03 -10.99 -51.86
CA SER A 6 -24.04 -11.82 -50.66
C SER A 6 -22.95 -11.31 -49.73
N MET A 7 -23.32 -10.81 -48.55
CA MET A 7 -22.41 -10.64 -47.43
C MET A 7 -21.80 -12.02 -47.14
N ALA A 8 -20.48 -12.11 -47.10
CA ALA A 8 -19.77 -13.37 -46.91
C ALA A 8 -19.08 -13.32 -45.55
N ASP A 9 -19.64 -13.99 -44.56
CA ASP A 9 -19.02 -14.12 -43.24
C ASP A 9 -17.81 -15.06 -43.30
N SER A 10 -16.85 -14.85 -42.41
CA SER A 10 -15.58 -15.59 -42.34
C SER A 10 -15.38 -16.07 -40.91
N THR A 11 -15.30 -17.38 -40.71
CA THR A 11 -15.05 -17.97 -39.37
C THR A 11 -13.88 -18.92 -39.46
N SER A 12 -12.91 -18.76 -38.57
CA SER A 12 -11.75 -19.62 -38.43
C SER A 12 -11.61 -20.02 -36.97
N ARG A 13 -11.65 -21.32 -36.70
CA ARG A 13 -11.47 -21.85 -35.34
C ARG A 13 -10.39 -22.92 -35.35
N GLN A 14 -9.41 -22.75 -34.48
CA GLN A 14 -8.43 -23.77 -34.12
C GLN A 14 -8.56 -24.11 -32.65
N GLU A 15 -8.58 -25.39 -32.34
CA GLU A 15 -8.75 -25.86 -30.97
C GLU A 15 -7.93 -27.13 -30.74
N ILE A 16 -7.11 -27.11 -29.68
CA ILE A 16 -6.45 -28.29 -29.12
C ILE A 16 -7.08 -28.54 -27.75
N GLU A 17 -7.77 -29.66 -27.60
CA GLU A 17 -8.39 -30.02 -26.32
C GLU A 17 -7.36 -30.50 -25.30
N LEU A 18 -6.31 -31.19 -25.75
CA LEU A 18 -5.27 -31.74 -24.87
C LEU A 18 -3.96 -31.93 -25.64
N VAL A 19 -2.87 -31.44 -25.08
CA VAL A 19 -1.50 -31.76 -25.50
C VAL A 19 -0.69 -32.14 -24.27
N GLN A 20 0.09 -33.22 -24.37
CA GLN A 20 0.87 -33.75 -23.28
C GLN A 20 2.27 -34.14 -23.78
N GLY A 21 3.31 -33.80 -23.02
CA GLY A 21 4.69 -34.19 -23.33
C GLY A 21 4.97 -35.64 -22.94
N LEU A 22 5.03 -35.91 -21.63
CA LEU A 22 5.20 -37.24 -21.03
C LEU A 22 4.12 -37.50 -19.99
N VAL A 23 3.48 -38.67 -20.08
CA VAL A 23 2.49 -39.13 -19.12
C VAL A 23 2.91 -40.50 -18.61
N ALA A 24 2.97 -40.68 -17.30
CA ALA A 24 3.29 -41.95 -16.67
C ALA A 24 2.60 -42.06 -15.31
N ASP A 25 1.98 -43.19 -14.98
CA ASP A 25 1.43 -43.39 -13.64
C ASP A 25 2.55 -43.29 -12.58
N SER A 26 3.70 -43.92 -12.85
CA SER A 26 4.91 -43.81 -12.03
C SER A 26 6.14 -43.68 -12.91
N LEU A 27 7.04 -42.77 -12.54
CA LEU A 27 8.27 -42.48 -13.25
C LEU A 27 9.47 -42.46 -12.30
N GLU A 28 10.40 -43.40 -12.49
CA GLU A 28 11.65 -43.49 -11.74
C GLU A 28 12.81 -42.95 -12.59
N VAL A 29 13.48 -41.91 -12.10
CA VAL A 29 14.68 -41.30 -12.70
C VAL A 29 15.88 -41.64 -11.81
N SER A 30 16.62 -42.68 -12.19
CA SER A 30 17.77 -43.19 -11.41
C SER A 30 19.08 -42.40 -11.65
N ALA A 31 20.07 -42.61 -10.78
CA ALA A 31 21.27 -41.78 -10.62
C ALA A 31 21.99 -41.38 -11.93
N ASP A 32 22.29 -40.07 -12.03
CA ASP A 32 22.97 -39.38 -13.15
C ASP A 32 22.14 -39.31 -14.46
N ALA A 33 20.84 -39.59 -14.42
CA ALA A 33 19.94 -39.40 -15.56
C ALA A 33 19.43 -37.95 -15.64
N SER A 34 19.35 -37.42 -16.86
CA SER A 34 18.61 -36.18 -17.17
C SER A 34 17.31 -36.55 -17.88
N LEU A 35 16.18 -36.14 -17.33
CA LEU A 35 14.88 -36.20 -17.99
C LEU A 35 14.54 -34.81 -18.51
N GLU A 36 14.28 -34.72 -19.81
CA GLU A 36 13.76 -33.52 -20.46
C GLU A 36 12.39 -33.87 -21.05
N SER A 37 11.36 -33.10 -20.69
CA SER A 37 10.00 -33.22 -21.21
C SER A 37 9.44 -31.83 -21.48
N GLY A 38 8.36 -31.73 -22.23
CA GLY A 38 7.81 -30.43 -22.55
C GLY A 38 6.87 -30.41 -23.72
N ILE A 39 6.35 -29.22 -24.01
CA ILE A 39 5.44 -28.94 -25.11
C ILE A 39 5.96 -27.69 -25.83
N ASP A 40 6.07 -27.76 -27.15
CA ASP A 40 6.23 -26.59 -28.02
C ASP A 40 5.01 -26.57 -28.96
N ALA A 41 4.06 -25.69 -28.68
CA ALA A 41 2.77 -25.64 -29.37
C ALA A 41 2.46 -24.23 -29.87
N GLU A 42 2.16 -24.13 -31.16
CA GLU A 42 1.68 -22.92 -31.81
C GLU A 42 0.29 -23.17 -32.41
N ILE A 43 -0.69 -22.35 -32.03
CA ILE A 43 -2.07 -22.39 -32.54
C ILE A 43 -2.40 -21.03 -33.13
N SER A 44 -2.89 -21.00 -34.37
CA SER A 44 -3.23 -19.75 -35.04
C SER A 44 -4.54 -19.87 -35.83
N ALA A 45 -5.47 -18.96 -35.60
CA ALA A 45 -6.68 -18.80 -36.39
C ALA A 45 -6.66 -17.41 -37.03
N ALA A 46 -6.98 -17.33 -38.32
CA ALA A 46 -7.10 -16.09 -39.04
C ALA A 46 -8.41 -16.08 -39.83
N ALA A 47 -9.19 -15.01 -39.71
CA ALA A 47 -10.44 -14.78 -40.42
C ALA A 47 -10.43 -13.37 -41.03
N SER A 48 -10.97 -13.24 -42.24
CA SER A 48 -11.07 -11.94 -42.90
C SER A 48 -12.25 -11.94 -43.88
N SER A 49 -13.01 -10.85 -43.91
CA SER A 49 -14.15 -10.60 -44.80
C SER A 49 -14.21 -9.14 -45.24
N THR A 50 -14.59 -8.94 -46.51
CA THR A 50 -14.76 -7.59 -47.08
C THR A 50 -16.11 -6.93 -46.81
N GLU A 51 -17.18 -7.66 -46.47
CA GLU A 51 -18.55 -7.09 -46.28
C GLU A 51 -19.41 -7.88 -45.26
N GLY A 52 -18.83 -8.79 -44.48
CA GLY A 52 -19.52 -9.62 -43.47
C GLY A 52 -18.71 -9.74 -42.17
N THR A 53 -19.18 -10.57 -41.22
CA THR A 53 -18.48 -10.76 -39.94
C THR A 53 -17.20 -11.58 -40.11
N SER A 54 -16.19 -11.34 -39.27
CA SER A 54 -14.95 -12.13 -39.21
C SER A 54 -14.65 -12.58 -37.80
N ASP A 55 -14.72 -13.88 -37.56
CA ASP A 55 -14.52 -14.50 -36.25
C ASP A 55 -13.30 -15.43 -36.29
N ALA A 56 -12.26 -15.11 -35.53
CA ALA A 56 -11.05 -15.91 -35.37
C ALA A 56 -10.92 -16.39 -33.93
N ASP A 57 -10.97 -17.70 -33.72
CA ASP A 57 -10.89 -18.32 -32.39
C ASP A 57 -9.74 -19.34 -32.31
N SER A 58 -8.83 -19.14 -31.37
CA SER A 58 -7.72 -20.06 -31.06
C SER A 58 -7.78 -20.49 -29.61
N HIS A 59 -7.94 -21.79 -29.37
CA HIS A 59 -8.09 -22.34 -28.02
C HIS A 59 -7.13 -23.50 -27.76
N LEU A 60 -6.44 -23.46 -26.62
CA LEU A 60 -5.72 -24.57 -26.03
C LEU A 60 -6.32 -24.88 -24.67
N LYS A 61 -7.07 -25.96 -24.52
CA LYS A 61 -7.69 -26.24 -23.22
C LYS A 61 -6.65 -26.69 -22.20
N ILE A 62 -5.92 -27.77 -22.47
CA ILE A 62 -4.99 -28.36 -21.50
C ILE A 62 -3.64 -28.64 -22.14
N ALA A 63 -2.57 -28.15 -21.50
CA ALA A 63 -1.18 -28.46 -21.84
C ALA A 63 -0.41 -28.94 -20.60
N GLU A 64 0.03 -30.20 -20.60
CA GLU A 64 0.74 -30.82 -19.48
C GLU A 64 2.12 -31.34 -19.95
N GLY A 65 3.22 -30.75 -19.47
CA GLY A 65 4.57 -31.10 -19.93
C GLY A 65 4.99 -32.50 -19.45
N LEU A 66 4.91 -32.72 -18.15
CA LEU A 66 5.06 -34.00 -17.47
C LEU A 66 3.89 -34.17 -16.50
N LYS A 67 3.12 -35.23 -16.68
CA LYS A 67 2.07 -35.66 -15.76
C LYS A 67 2.38 -37.03 -15.19
N THR A 68 2.39 -37.14 -13.87
CA THR A 68 2.58 -38.43 -13.20
C THR A 68 1.88 -38.50 -11.85
N ASP A 69 1.54 -39.70 -11.37
CA ASP A 69 1.08 -39.84 -9.99
C ASP A 69 2.31 -39.88 -9.06
N ASP A 70 3.32 -40.70 -9.39
CA ASP A 70 4.54 -40.84 -8.58
C ASP A 70 5.83 -40.55 -9.38
N LEU A 71 6.50 -39.44 -9.09
CA LEU A 71 7.83 -39.09 -9.60
C LEU A 71 8.91 -39.44 -8.56
N ASP A 72 9.70 -40.50 -8.78
CA ASP A 72 10.85 -40.87 -7.94
C ASP A 72 12.16 -40.46 -8.61
N VAL A 73 12.94 -39.59 -7.96
CA VAL A 73 14.18 -39.01 -8.47
C VAL A 73 15.34 -39.39 -7.55
N GLY A 74 16.22 -40.28 -8.02
CA GLY A 74 17.33 -40.82 -7.23
C GLY A 74 18.71 -40.35 -7.69
N GLY A 75 19.68 -40.34 -6.78
CA GLY A 75 21.08 -39.99 -7.08
C GLY A 75 21.29 -38.49 -7.25
N SER A 76 21.84 -38.08 -8.40
CA SER A 76 22.04 -36.67 -8.80
C SER A 76 21.43 -36.41 -10.18
N ALA A 77 20.15 -36.75 -10.33
CA ALA A 77 19.38 -36.57 -11.55
C ALA A 77 18.82 -35.13 -11.68
N THR A 78 18.51 -34.77 -12.92
CA THR A 78 17.86 -33.49 -13.26
C THR A 78 16.58 -33.79 -14.04
N VAL A 79 15.48 -33.18 -13.63
CA VAL A 79 14.19 -33.22 -14.33
C VAL A 79 13.88 -31.81 -14.81
N ASP A 80 13.95 -31.60 -16.11
CA ASP A 80 13.66 -30.32 -16.75
C ASP A 80 12.38 -30.46 -17.57
N VAL A 81 11.36 -29.66 -17.25
CA VAL A 81 10.09 -29.66 -17.96
C VAL A 81 9.74 -28.26 -18.45
N GLU A 82 9.56 -28.10 -19.75
CA GLU A 82 9.30 -26.79 -20.38
C GLU A 82 8.08 -26.82 -21.29
N ASN A 83 7.10 -25.95 -21.02
CA ASN A 83 6.01 -25.66 -21.94
C ASN A 83 6.23 -24.29 -22.59
N LEU A 84 6.33 -24.26 -23.91
CA LEU A 84 6.32 -23.06 -24.74
C LEU A 84 5.03 -23.05 -25.57
N LEU A 85 4.12 -22.12 -25.25
CA LEU A 85 2.79 -22.04 -25.82
C LEU A 85 2.59 -20.70 -26.51
N LYS A 86 2.20 -20.73 -27.79
CA LYS A 86 1.83 -19.54 -28.56
C LYS A 86 0.43 -19.71 -29.15
N VAL A 87 -0.51 -18.86 -28.79
CA VAL A 87 -1.92 -18.94 -29.24
C VAL A 87 -2.35 -17.59 -29.80
N ASN A 88 -2.61 -17.55 -31.11
CA ASN A 88 -2.86 -16.32 -31.86
C ASN A 88 -4.23 -16.36 -32.57
N ALA A 89 -4.97 -15.26 -32.53
CA ALA A 89 -6.20 -15.08 -33.29
C ALA A 89 -6.15 -13.73 -34.02
N ASP A 90 -6.45 -13.73 -35.32
CA ASP A 90 -6.39 -12.54 -36.17
C ASP A 90 -7.68 -12.38 -36.98
N ALA A 91 -8.43 -11.31 -36.71
CA ALA A 91 -9.63 -10.89 -37.41
C ALA A 91 -9.45 -9.51 -38.08
N THR A 92 -8.25 -9.19 -38.58
CA THR A 92 -7.93 -7.88 -39.16
C THR A 92 -8.31 -7.75 -40.65
N GLY A 93 -8.42 -6.49 -41.10
CA GLY A 93 -8.59 -6.14 -42.52
C GLY A 93 -10.03 -6.29 -43.02
N VAL A 94 -11.01 -5.99 -42.18
CA VAL A 94 -12.43 -6.27 -42.45
C VAL A 94 -13.28 -4.99 -42.56
N THR A 95 -14.47 -5.09 -43.14
CA THR A 95 -15.42 -3.94 -43.29
C THR A 95 -16.73 -4.13 -42.50
N GLY A 96 -16.91 -5.30 -41.87
CA GLY A 96 -17.98 -5.57 -40.90
C GLY A 96 -17.39 -5.97 -39.54
N ASP A 97 -18.21 -6.50 -38.63
CA ASP A 97 -17.76 -6.87 -37.28
C ASP A 97 -16.59 -7.85 -37.30
N GLY A 98 -15.59 -7.62 -36.44
CA GLY A 98 -14.41 -8.47 -36.28
C GLY A 98 -14.25 -8.93 -34.83
N THR A 99 -14.23 -10.24 -34.60
CA THR A 99 -13.96 -10.84 -33.28
C THR A 99 -12.72 -11.73 -33.34
N SER A 100 -11.79 -11.52 -32.42
CA SER A 100 -10.62 -12.39 -32.22
C SER A 100 -10.53 -12.85 -30.77
N THR A 101 -10.40 -14.16 -30.54
CA THR A 101 -10.27 -14.74 -29.21
C THR A 101 -9.11 -15.73 -29.18
N SER A 102 -8.18 -15.54 -28.23
CA SER A 102 -7.13 -16.52 -27.91
C SER A 102 -7.26 -16.98 -26.47
N SER A 103 -7.22 -18.28 -26.19
CA SER A 103 -7.24 -18.75 -24.81
C SER A 103 -6.40 -19.98 -24.53
N VAL A 104 -5.92 -20.04 -23.29
CA VAL A 104 -5.36 -21.24 -22.66
C VAL A 104 -6.13 -21.50 -21.37
N ASP A 105 -6.83 -22.63 -21.23
CA ASP A 105 -7.61 -22.89 -20.01
C ASP A 105 -6.69 -23.34 -18.86
N ARG A 106 -5.75 -24.25 -19.13
CA ARG A 106 -4.75 -24.70 -18.15
C ARG A 106 -3.44 -25.13 -18.80
N SER A 107 -2.31 -24.66 -18.26
CA SER A 107 -0.99 -25.21 -18.56
C SER A 107 -0.20 -25.51 -17.29
N THR A 108 0.31 -26.72 -17.19
CA THR A 108 1.19 -27.15 -16.11
C THR A 108 2.46 -27.75 -16.70
N ALA A 109 3.65 -27.27 -16.31
CA ALA A 109 4.88 -27.90 -16.78
C ALA A 109 5.04 -29.27 -16.10
N LEU A 110 5.09 -29.33 -14.77
CA LEU A 110 5.12 -30.57 -14.00
C LEU A 110 3.89 -30.68 -13.08
N GLU A 111 3.08 -31.73 -13.28
CA GLU A 111 1.98 -32.13 -12.40
C GLU A 111 2.30 -33.50 -11.79
N ALA A 112 2.38 -33.57 -10.45
CA ALA A 112 2.64 -34.80 -9.71
C ALA A 112 1.74 -34.96 -8.47
N GLU A 113 1.23 -36.15 -8.16
CA GLU A 113 0.63 -36.40 -6.84
C GLU A 113 1.73 -36.52 -5.78
N THR A 114 2.78 -37.29 -6.08
CA THR A 114 3.95 -37.48 -5.23
C THR A 114 5.24 -37.17 -5.99
N ILE A 115 6.12 -36.39 -5.39
CA ILE A 115 7.53 -36.26 -5.77
C ILE A 115 8.36 -36.87 -4.63
N ALA A 116 9.15 -37.90 -4.92
CA ALA A 116 10.09 -38.52 -4.00
C ALA A 116 11.52 -38.27 -4.49
N VAL A 117 12.41 -37.81 -3.60
CA VAL A 117 13.78 -37.43 -3.95
C VAL A 117 14.76 -38.17 -3.05
N GLY A 118 15.47 -39.17 -3.58
CA GLY A 118 16.39 -40.03 -2.82
C GLY A 118 17.85 -39.53 -2.71
N GLY A 119 18.21 -38.41 -3.36
CA GLY A 119 19.56 -37.83 -3.36
C GLY A 119 19.56 -36.32 -3.66
N SER A 120 20.70 -35.70 -3.98
CA SER A 120 20.75 -34.27 -4.35
C SER A 120 20.27 -34.06 -5.79
N ASN A 121 19.01 -33.70 -5.98
CA ASN A 121 18.38 -33.59 -7.30
C ASN A 121 17.83 -32.19 -7.57
N THR A 122 17.68 -31.87 -8.86
CA THR A 122 17.11 -30.61 -9.33
C THR A 122 15.89 -30.89 -10.19
N ILE A 123 14.76 -30.29 -9.85
CA ILE A 123 13.51 -30.38 -10.60
C ILE A 123 13.10 -28.98 -11.03
N ASN A 124 12.99 -28.77 -12.33
CA ASN A 124 12.63 -27.51 -12.94
C ASN A 124 11.34 -27.68 -13.75
N GLY A 125 10.38 -26.78 -13.53
CA GLY A 125 9.12 -26.73 -14.27
C GLY A 125 8.85 -25.32 -14.74
N THR A 126 8.87 -25.09 -16.05
CA THR A 126 8.69 -23.76 -16.66
C THR A 126 7.53 -23.76 -17.64
N VAL A 127 6.64 -22.78 -17.50
CA VAL A 127 5.60 -22.47 -18.49
C VAL A 127 5.84 -21.08 -19.07
N THR A 128 5.92 -20.99 -20.39
CA THR A 128 5.93 -19.74 -21.13
C THR A 128 4.71 -19.69 -22.05
N THR A 129 3.82 -18.71 -21.83
CA THR A 129 2.60 -18.55 -22.63
C THR A 129 2.56 -17.18 -23.30
N GLU A 130 2.35 -17.17 -24.61
CA GLU A 130 2.08 -15.97 -25.41
C GLU A 130 0.68 -16.09 -26.02
N LEU A 131 -0.24 -15.20 -25.60
CA LEU A 131 -1.56 -15.06 -26.20
C LEU A 131 -1.63 -13.74 -26.97
N GLN A 132 -2.07 -13.81 -28.22
CA GLN A 132 -2.32 -12.63 -29.04
C GLN A 132 -3.69 -12.71 -29.67
N ALA A 133 -4.46 -11.63 -29.59
CA ALA A 133 -5.70 -11.49 -30.35
C ALA A 133 -5.78 -10.09 -30.97
N ASP A 134 -5.86 -10.03 -32.29
CA ASP A 134 -5.93 -8.78 -33.05
C ASP A 134 -7.22 -8.73 -33.87
N SER A 135 -7.96 -7.62 -33.75
CA SER A 135 -9.13 -7.30 -34.55
C SER A 135 -9.00 -5.89 -35.10
N ALA A 136 -9.31 -5.70 -36.37
CA ALA A 136 -9.29 -4.38 -36.99
C ALA A 136 -10.31 -4.28 -38.13
N THR A 137 -11.25 -3.34 -38.00
CA THR A 137 -12.36 -3.12 -38.93
C THR A 137 -12.34 -1.71 -39.52
N THR A 138 -13.01 -1.58 -40.67
CA THR A 138 -13.31 -0.31 -41.36
C THR A 138 -14.82 -0.01 -41.40
N GLY A 139 -15.60 -0.80 -40.67
CA GLY A 139 -17.05 -0.72 -40.44
C GLY A 139 -17.45 -1.90 -39.53
N GLY A 140 -18.40 -1.71 -38.62
CA GLY A 140 -18.78 -2.69 -37.59
C GLY A 140 -17.84 -2.72 -36.36
N ASP A 141 -18.25 -3.45 -35.32
CA ASP A 141 -17.55 -3.56 -34.04
C ASP A 141 -16.23 -4.34 -34.15
N SER A 142 -15.20 -3.95 -33.40
CA SER A 142 -13.94 -4.68 -33.25
C SER A 142 -13.78 -5.21 -31.82
N LYS A 143 -13.65 -6.53 -31.66
CA LYS A 143 -13.46 -7.19 -30.35
C LYS A 143 -12.23 -8.10 -30.38
N ALA A 144 -11.34 -7.91 -29.42
CA ALA A 144 -10.15 -8.73 -29.21
C ALA A 144 -10.07 -9.16 -27.75
N ALA A 145 -9.91 -10.47 -27.51
CA ALA A 145 -9.84 -11.02 -26.16
C ALA A 145 -8.75 -12.08 -26.03
N THR A 146 -7.97 -12.01 -24.94
CA THR A 146 -7.13 -13.11 -24.50
C THR A 146 -7.52 -13.58 -23.11
N ASN A 147 -7.57 -14.90 -22.92
CA ASN A 147 -7.93 -15.51 -21.64
C ASN A 147 -6.92 -16.59 -21.24
N LEU A 148 -6.24 -16.37 -20.12
CA LEU A 148 -5.40 -17.36 -19.46
C LEU A 148 -6.10 -17.83 -18.18
N GLY A 149 -6.55 -19.09 -18.18
CA GLY A 149 -7.17 -19.71 -17.01
C GLY A 149 -6.12 -19.98 -15.94
N GLU A 150 -5.37 -21.05 -16.03
CA GLU A 150 -4.36 -21.43 -15.03
C GLU A 150 -2.99 -21.71 -15.67
N THR A 151 -1.93 -21.20 -15.06
CA THR A 151 -0.54 -21.55 -15.40
C THR A 151 0.26 -21.91 -14.16
N VAL A 152 0.88 -23.09 -14.16
CA VAL A 152 1.68 -23.57 -13.03
C VAL A 152 2.99 -24.18 -13.52
N GLY A 153 4.13 -23.71 -13.01
CA GLY A 153 5.43 -24.33 -13.28
C GLY A 153 5.52 -25.75 -12.69
N ILE A 154 5.43 -25.85 -11.37
CA ILE A 154 5.42 -27.12 -10.63
C ILE A 154 4.17 -27.18 -9.74
N ASP A 155 3.38 -28.25 -9.88
CA ASP A 155 2.20 -28.53 -9.07
C ASP A 155 2.35 -29.92 -8.44
N ALA A 156 2.48 -29.98 -7.10
CA ALA A 156 2.68 -31.25 -6.41
C ALA A 156 1.88 -31.37 -5.10
N ALA A 157 1.17 -32.51 -4.94
CA ALA A 157 0.38 -32.75 -3.74
C ALA A 157 1.28 -33.12 -2.52
N THR A 158 2.26 -33.99 -2.73
CA THR A 158 3.22 -34.41 -1.71
C THR A 158 4.63 -34.40 -2.26
N THR A 159 5.55 -33.69 -1.63
CA THR A 159 6.98 -33.72 -1.95
C THR A 159 7.75 -34.27 -0.76
N THR A 160 8.48 -35.36 -0.96
CA THR A 160 9.36 -35.98 0.03
C THR A 160 10.78 -36.00 -0.50
N ALA A 161 11.75 -35.64 0.33
CA ALA A 161 13.16 -35.71 -0.03
C ALA A 161 13.95 -36.32 1.12
N GLU A 162 14.64 -37.44 0.86
CA GLU A 162 15.65 -37.99 1.76
C GLU A 162 17.02 -37.31 1.61
N GLY A 163 17.26 -36.66 0.45
CA GLY A 163 18.45 -35.86 0.15
C GLY A 163 18.16 -34.37 -0.06
N GLU A 164 19.11 -33.62 -0.63
CA GLU A 164 18.92 -32.19 -0.93
C GLU A 164 17.82 -31.98 -1.99
N LEU A 165 16.85 -31.12 -1.67
CA LEU A 165 15.73 -30.80 -2.55
C LEU A 165 15.98 -29.45 -3.23
N THR A 166 16.04 -29.42 -4.55
CA THR A 166 15.98 -28.16 -5.33
C THR A 166 14.78 -28.17 -6.27
N LEU A 167 13.83 -27.27 -6.03
CA LEU A 167 12.67 -27.03 -6.90
C LEU A 167 12.78 -25.64 -7.52
N THR A 168 12.66 -25.56 -8.84
CA THR A 168 12.56 -24.27 -9.56
C THR A 168 11.31 -24.25 -10.42
N GLY A 169 10.28 -23.54 -9.99
CA GLY A 169 9.04 -23.38 -10.74
C GLY A 169 8.90 -21.98 -11.34
N ALA A 170 8.57 -21.89 -12.62
CA ALA A 170 8.42 -20.62 -13.31
C ALA A 170 7.17 -20.56 -14.19
N ALA A 171 6.47 -19.43 -14.17
CA ALA A 171 5.44 -19.09 -15.17
C ALA A 171 5.69 -17.70 -15.76
N SER A 172 5.79 -17.62 -17.08
CA SER A 172 6.00 -16.39 -17.85
C SER A 172 4.88 -16.21 -18.86
N ASN A 173 4.07 -15.17 -18.70
CA ASN A 173 2.86 -14.96 -19.48
C ASN A 173 2.90 -13.60 -20.18
N THR A 174 2.61 -13.58 -21.48
CA THR A 174 2.44 -12.37 -22.28
C THR A 174 1.10 -12.41 -22.99
N LEU A 175 0.22 -11.46 -22.71
CA LEU A 175 -1.12 -11.36 -23.30
C LEU A 175 -1.23 -10.01 -24.02
N ASN A 176 -1.48 -10.04 -25.32
CA ASN A 176 -1.63 -8.84 -26.15
C ASN A 176 -2.99 -8.85 -26.86
N THR A 177 -3.74 -7.76 -26.72
CA THR A 177 -4.96 -7.52 -27.47
C THR A 177 -4.95 -6.17 -28.17
N THR A 178 -5.31 -6.18 -29.45
CA THR A 178 -5.52 -4.96 -30.23
C THR A 178 -6.91 -5.00 -30.87
N ALA A 179 -7.73 -3.98 -30.63
CA ALA A 179 -9.00 -3.78 -31.31
C ALA A 179 -9.02 -2.38 -31.96
N ALA A 180 -9.32 -2.29 -33.24
CA ALA A 180 -9.25 -1.03 -33.98
C ALA A 180 -10.43 -0.82 -34.96
N VAL A 181 -11.03 0.38 -34.96
CA VAL A 181 -12.08 0.81 -35.91
C VAL A 181 -11.66 2.09 -36.62
N THR A 182 -11.44 2.03 -37.95
CA THR A 182 -10.69 3.08 -38.69
C THR A 182 -11.52 3.97 -39.65
N ASN A 183 -12.82 3.72 -39.88
CA ASN A 183 -13.56 4.49 -40.90
C ASN A 183 -15.04 4.79 -40.56
N ALA A 184 -15.45 6.01 -40.92
CA ALA A 184 -16.64 6.73 -40.46
C ALA A 184 -17.73 6.95 -41.54
N THR A 185 -17.96 6.01 -42.47
CA THR A 185 -18.90 6.26 -43.60
C THR A 185 -19.84 5.12 -44.06
N ALA A 186 -19.90 3.95 -43.39
CA ALA A 186 -20.66 2.81 -43.93
C ALA A 186 -21.96 2.43 -43.19
N ASP A 187 -22.10 2.66 -41.88
CA ASP A 187 -23.35 2.41 -41.17
C ASP A 187 -23.94 3.70 -40.59
N THR A 188 -25.25 3.89 -40.76
CA THR A 188 -25.99 5.07 -40.30
C THR A 188 -26.94 4.70 -39.15
N LYS A 189 -26.78 3.52 -38.55
CA LYS A 189 -27.74 2.94 -37.60
C LYS A 189 -27.16 2.50 -36.25
N ALA A 190 -25.85 2.32 -36.12
CA ALA A 190 -25.15 2.12 -34.85
C ALA A 190 -23.75 2.75 -34.93
N GLU A 191 -23.25 3.28 -33.82
CA GLU A 191 -21.85 3.72 -33.72
C GLU A 191 -20.97 2.50 -33.42
N ASP A 192 -20.09 2.15 -34.35
CA ASP A 192 -19.17 1.01 -34.25
C ASP A 192 -18.13 1.21 -33.14
N GLY A 193 -17.87 0.23 -32.27
CA GLY A 193 -16.93 0.35 -31.14
C GLY A 193 -15.72 -0.60 -31.19
N ALA A 194 -14.70 -0.33 -30.37
CA ALA A 194 -13.52 -1.18 -30.19
C ALA A 194 -13.41 -1.69 -28.74
N THR A 195 -13.23 -2.99 -28.54
CA THR A 195 -13.03 -3.60 -27.22
C THR A 195 -11.80 -4.53 -27.22
N ALA A 196 -10.83 -4.23 -26.38
CA ALA A 196 -9.65 -5.08 -26.14
C ALA A 196 -9.64 -5.54 -24.67
N SER A 197 -9.45 -6.84 -24.43
CA SER A 197 -9.48 -7.40 -23.07
C SER A 197 -8.48 -8.52 -22.85
N ASN A 198 -7.75 -8.48 -21.74
CA ASN A 198 -6.90 -9.59 -21.29
C ASN A 198 -7.32 -10.03 -19.89
N THR A 199 -7.45 -11.34 -19.69
CA THR A 199 -7.72 -11.93 -18.36
C THR A 199 -6.68 -12.98 -18.01
N VAL A 200 -6.11 -12.89 -16.81
CA VAL A 200 -5.30 -13.93 -16.17
C VAL A 200 -6.01 -14.34 -14.87
N THR A 201 -6.45 -15.59 -14.79
CA THR A 201 -7.16 -16.07 -13.60
C THR A 201 -6.18 -16.55 -12.53
N THR A 202 -5.33 -17.52 -12.85
CA THR A 202 -4.36 -18.08 -11.91
C THR A 202 -2.98 -18.20 -12.55
N SER A 203 -1.94 -17.74 -11.85
CA SER A 203 -0.56 -18.01 -12.24
C SER A 203 0.32 -18.32 -11.02
N ARG A 204 1.07 -19.42 -11.12
CA ARG A 204 1.99 -19.94 -10.09
C ARG A 204 3.32 -20.36 -10.69
N GLY A 205 4.41 -20.04 -10.00
CA GLY A 205 5.70 -20.69 -10.26
C GLY A 205 5.67 -22.09 -9.69
N THR A 206 5.36 -22.19 -8.39
CA THR A 206 5.32 -23.45 -7.64
C THR A 206 4.10 -23.48 -6.74
N ARG A 207 3.34 -24.57 -6.79
CA ARG A 207 2.25 -24.88 -5.85
C ARG A 207 2.53 -26.23 -5.19
N LEU A 208 2.61 -26.23 -3.86
CA LEU A 208 2.88 -27.42 -3.06
C LEU A 208 1.88 -27.54 -1.92
N ASP A 209 1.41 -28.74 -1.71
CA ASP A 209 0.42 -29.05 -0.68
C ASP A 209 1.08 -29.59 0.60
N SER A 210 2.14 -30.38 0.46
CA SER A 210 2.92 -30.94 1.56
C SER A 210 4.36 -31.13 1.11
N VAL A 211 5.31 -30.71 1.95
CA VAL A 211 6.75 -30.82 1.73
C VAL A 211 7.39 -31.40 2.97
N SER A 212 8.15 -32.47 2.80
CA SER A 212 8.95 -33.11 3.83
C SER A 212 10.37 -33.36 3.29
N ALA A 213 11.32 -32.50 3.65
CA ALA A 213 12.73 -32.66 3.27
C ALA A 213 13.57 -33.09 4.49
N GLY A 214 14.39 -34.12 4.33
CA GLY A 214 15.31 -34.65 5.34
C GLY A 214 16.63 -33.87 5.42
N ASP A 215 17.09 -33.33 4.29
CA ASP A 215 18.28 -32.49 4.15
C ASP A 215 17.88 -31.06 3.71
N ASN A 216 18.84 -30.28 3.19
CA ASN A 216 18.63 -28.90 2.79
C ASN A 216 17.58 -28.77 1.66
N ALA A 217 16.71 -27.77 1.77
CA ALA A 217 15.69 -27.47 0.77
C ALA A 217 15.90 -26.09 0.15
N ASN A 218 15.83 -26.02 -1.18
CA ASN A 218 15.90 -24.79 -1.95
C ASN A 218 14.69 -24.73 -2.91
N ILE A 219 13.74 -23.86 -2.62
CA ILE A 219 12.52 -23.66 -3.42
C ILE A 219 12.59 -22.27 -4.02
N ASN A 220 12.71 -22.21 -5.35
CA ASN A 220 12.70 -20.97 -6.10
C ASN A 220 11.46 -20.95 -6.99
N ALA A 221 10.62 -19.93 -6.81
CA ALA A 221 9.40 -19.78 -7.58
C ALA A 221 9.36 -18.37 -8.20
N THR A 222 9.04 -18.30 -9.48
CA THR A 222 8.96 -17.01 -10.19
C THR A 222 7.72 -16.94 -11.06
N VAL A 223 7.03 -15.80 -11.02
CA VAL A 223 5.95 -15.49 -11.96
C VAL A 223 6.19 -14.13 -12.61
N GLY A 224 6.18 -14.09 -13.93
CA GLY A 224 6.21 -12.85 -14.71
C GLY A 224 5.00 -12.78 -15.62
N THR A 225 4.17 -11.75 -15.49
CA THR A 225 3.00 -11.55 -16.35
C THR A 225 3.02 -10.16 -16.96
N SER A 226 2.86 -10.08 -18.28
CA SER A 226 2.71 -8.84 -19.03
C SER A 226 1.39 -8.86 -19.78
N THR A 227 0.53 -7.86 -19.58
CA THR A 227 -0.73 -7.71 -20.32
C THR A 227 -0.81 -6.34 -21.00
N ASN A 228 -1.21 -6.33 -22.26
CA ASN A 228 -1.38 -5.10 -23.04
C ASN A 228 -2.70 -5.15 -23.80
N ALA A 229 -3.63 -4.26 -23.45
CA ALA A 229 -4.93 -4.13 -24.11
C ALA A 229 -5.01 -2.75 -24.76
N ASN A 230 -5.16 -2.71 -26.08
CA ASN A 230 -5.24 -1.48 -26.85
C ASN A 230 -6.53 -1.44 -27.67
N ALA A 231 -7.43 -0.51 -27.35
CA ALA A 231 -8.66 -0.26 -28.06
C ALA A 231 -8.63 1.13 -28.71
N ALA A 232 -8.84 1.19 -30.02
CA ALA A 232 -8.84 2.45 -30.77
C ALA A 232 -10.06 2.55 -31.69
N ALA A 233 -10.85 3.61 -31.57
CA ALA A 233 -12.05 3.81 -32.39
C ALA A 233 -12.08 5.21 -33.01
N THR A 234 -12.36 5.31 -34.32
CA THR A 234 -12.55 6.63 -34.95
C THR A 234 -13.91 7.22 -34.59
N THR A 235 -14.93 6.38 -34.49
CA THR A 235 -16.29 6.69 -34.02
C THR A 235 -16.68 5.63 -33.00
N GLY A 236 -17.68 5.89 -32.14
CA GLY A 236 -18.11 4.94 -31.11
C GLY A 236 -17.12 4.75 -29.95
N SER A 237 -17.43 3.82 -29.04
CA SER A 237 -16.66 3.63 -27.80
C SER A 237 -15.36 2.87 -28.02
N ALA A 238 -14.37 3.15 -27.17
CA ALA A 238 -13.14 2.38 -27.06
C ALA A 238 -12.99 1.87 -25.61
N ASP A 239 -12.93 0.56 -25.43
CA ASP A 239 -12.86 -0.10 -24.12
C ASP A 239 -11.62 -1.02 -24.07
N ALA A 240 -10.64 -0.68 -23.24
CA ALA A 240 -9.44 -1.49 -22.99
C ALA A 240 -9.41 -1.97 -21.54
N SER A 241 -9.27 -3.28 -21.33
CA SER A 241 -9.29 -3.84 -19.98
C SER A 241 -8.25 -4.93 -19.76
N ASN A 242 -7.59 -4.91 -18.61
CA ASN A 242 -6.82 -6.04 -18.10
C ASN A 242 -7.37 -6.44 -16.74
N ARG A 243 -7.47 -7.76 -16.52
CA ARG A 243 -7.84 -8.34 -15.24
C ARG A 243 -6.85 -9.43 -14.82
N ALA A 244 -6.25 -9.27 -13.64
CA ALA A 244 -5.42 -10.29 -12.99
C ALA A 244 -6.09 -10.69 -11.67
N VAL A 245 -6.47 -11.97 -11.52
CA VAL A 245 -7.30 -12.41 -10.38
C VAL A 245 -6.44 -12.94 -9.23
N ASP A 246 -5.64 -13.97 -9.46
CA ASP A 246 -4.86 -14.61 -8.41
C ASP A 246 -3.47 -14.99 -8.94
N ILE A 247 -2.47 -14.22 -8.55
CA ILE A 247 -1.08 -14.44 -8.96
C ILE A 247 -0.22 -14.62 -7.72
N ALA A 248 0.56 -15.69 -7.65
CA ALA A 248 1.50 -15.90 -6.57
C ALA A 248 2.70 -16.68 -7.10
N ALA A 249 3.93 -16.29 -6.76
CA ALA A 249 5.08 -17.04 -7.22
C ALA A 249 5.12 -18.41 -6.56
N LEU A 250 5.03 -18.43 -5.23
CA LEU A 250 4.92 -19.65 -4.43
C LEU A 250 3.58 -19.70 -3.73
N GLU A 251 2.94 -20.86 -3.77
CA GLU A 251 1.78 -21.19 -2.95
C GLU A 251 2.03 -22.50 -2.18
N LEU A 252 1.97 -22.42 -0.85
CA LEU A 252 1.92 -23.58 0.03
C LEU A 252 0.50 -23.72 0.58
N THR A 253 -0.25 -24.72 0.09
CA THR A 253 -1.64 -24.93 0.55
C THR A 253 -1.74 -26.01 1.62
N SER A 254 -2.69 -25.88 2.55
CA SER A 254 -3.24 -27.02 3.27
C SER A 254 -4.72 -27.13 2.98
N THR A 255 -5.10 -28.12 2.16
CA THR A 255 -6.50 -28.43 1.81
C THR A 255 -7.07 -29.65 2.53
N GLU A 256 -6.26 -30.39 3.30
CA GLU A 256 -6.73 -31.54 4.08
C GLU A 256 -6.24 -31.46 5.53
N PRO A 257 -7.11 -31.61 6.55
CA PRO A 257 -6.68 -31.74 7.93
C PRO A 257 -5.88 -33.04 8.06
N THR A 258 -4.68 -32.97 8.63
CA THR A 258 -3.97 -34.20 9.03
C THR A 258 -4.83 -34.93 10.05
N SER A 259 -5.32 -36.13 9.73
CA SER A 259 -5.75 -37.06 10.76
C SER A 259 -4.58 -37.23 11.74
N THR A 260 -4.85 -36.90 13.00
CA THR A 260 -3.95 -36.88 14.15
C THR A 260 -2.73 -37.79 14.06
N ALA A 261 -1.58 -37.22 14.38
CA ALA A 261 -0.37 -37.93 14.76
C ALA A 261 -0.61 -38.81 16.00
N GLU A 262 -1.03 -40.05 15.79
CA GLU A 262 -0.90 -41.14 16.76
C GLU A 262 -0.38 -42.39 16.04
N ASP A 263 0.92 -42.42 15.74
CA ASP A 263 1.61 -43.70 15.59
C ASP A 263 3.11 -43.59 15.91
N ALA A 264 3.43 -43.15 17.14
CA ALA A 264 4.77 -43.31 17.71
C ALA A 264 4.80 -43.30 19.25
N ALA A 265 3.85 -43.95 19.95
CA ALA A 265 4.05 -44.28 21.38
C ALA A 265 3.15 -45.44 21.89
N SER A 266 3.64 -46.68 21.73
CA SER A 266 3.70 -47.71 22.79
C SER A 266 2.57 -47.75 23.84
N THR A 267 1.64 -48.70 23.66
CA THR A 267 1.10 -49.63 24.68
C THR A 267 1.29 -49.28 26.17
N ALA A 268 0.22 -48.87 26.87
CA ALA A 268 -0.06 -49.28 28.24
C ALA A 268 -1.56 -49.10 28.59
N GLU A 269 -2.18 -50.19 29.03
CA GLU A 269 -3.58 -50.30 29.46
C GLU A 269 -3.93 -49.39 30.65
N ASN A 270 -5.14 -48.80 30.64
CA ASN A 270 -6.27 -49.15 31.54
C ASN A 270 -7.14 -47.94 31.96
N GLY A 271 -8.35 -47.85 31.41
CA GLY A 271 -9.58 -47.77 32.24
C GLY A 271 -10.20 -46.39 32.60
N SER A 272 -11.23 -46.02 31.84
CA SER A 272 -12.56 -45.54 32.30
C SER A 272 -12.71 -44.17 32.98
N SER A 273 -13.41 -43.24 32.30
CA SER A 273 -14.76 -42.76 32.69
C SER A 273 -15.21 -41.54 31.87
N THR A 274 -16.42 -41.65 31.32
CA THR A 274 -17.24 -40.69 30.57
C THR A 274 -17.64 -39.43 31.33
N THR A 275 -17.63 -38.25 30.67
CA THR A 275 -18.79 -37.40 30.27
C THR A 275 -18.39 -35.91 30.21
N GLU A 276 -18.47 -35.26 29.05
CA GLU A 276 -19.48 -34.25 28.66
C GLU A 276 -19.07 -33.55 27.35
N ASN A 277 -19.98 -33.58 26.37
CA ASN A 277 -19.87 -32.86 25.10
C ASN A 277 -19.90 -31.35 25.34
N THR A 278 -18.81 -30.67 25.02
CA THR A 278 -18.85 -29.34 24.40
C THR A 278 -18.15 -29.50 23.06
N GLU A 279 -18.94 -29.55 21.99
CA GLU A 279 -18.44 -29.36 20.62
C GLU A 279 -17.94 -27.91 20.52
N ASP A 280 -16.68 -27.70 20.90
CA ASP A 280 -15.86 -26.63 20.31
C ASP A 280 -15.67 -27.01 18.84
N PRO A 281 -15.77 -26.07 17.88
CA PRO A 281 -15.40 -26.37 16.51
C PRO A 281 -13.91 -26.72 16.49
N GLU A 282 -13.59 -27.97 16.14
CA GLU A 282 -12.22 -28.42 15.88
C GLU A 282 -11.54 -27.40 14.96
N ALA A 283 -10.51 -26.72 15.47
CA ALA A 283 -9.59 -25.97 14.66
C ALA A 283 -8.98 -26.94 13.64
N ALA A 284 -9.21 -26.69 12.35
CA ALA A 284 -8.57 -27.44 11.29
C ALA A 284 -7.05 -27.37 11.49
N ALA A 285 -6.43 -28.47 11.91
CA ALA A 285 -4.97 -28.59 11.94
C ALA A 285 -4.48 -28.58 10.49
N GLY A 286 -3.96 -27.44 10.04
CA GLY A 286 -3.32 -27.33 8.72
C GLY A 286 -2.17 -28.32 8.60
N ARG A 287 -1.94 -28.86 7.40
CA ARG A 287 -0.75 -29.66 7.09
C ARG A 287 0.51 -28.88 7.47
N VAL A 288 1.48 -29.62 7.97
CA VAL A 288 2.77 -29.10 8.40
C VAL A 288 3.77 -29.33 7.26
N GLN A 289 4.39 -28.26 6.77
CA GLN A 289 5.55 -28.33 5.88
C GLN A 289 6.78 -28.56 6.78
N ASN A 290 7.50 -29.67 6.60
CA ASN A 290 8.66 -30.03 7.43
C ASN A 290 9.95 -30.03 6.60
N LEU A 291 10.81 -29.05 6.83
CA LEU A 291 12.14 -28.96 6.23
C LEU A 291 13.15 -29.25 7.34
N SER A 292 13.67 -30.47 7.43
CA SER A 292 14.39 -30.97 8.61
C SER A 292 15.77 -30.36 8.81
N SER A 293 16.35 -29.74 7.78
CA SER A 293 17.66 -29.06 7.79
C SER A 293 17.48 -27.57 7.43
N ASP A 294 18.48 -26.95 6.81
CA ASP A 294 18.41 -25.57 6.33
C ASP A 294 17.44 -25.43 5.15
N ALA A 295 16.74 -24.29 5.09
CA ALA A 295 15.78 -24.00 4.03
C ALA A 295 16.02 -22.62 3.40
N THR A 296 16.00 -22.57 2.07
CA THR A 296 15.90 -21.34 1.29
C THR A 296 14.61 -21.37 0.47
N ILE A 297 13.77 -20.35 0.65
CA ILE A 297 12.54 -20.14 -0.10
C ILE A 297 12.63 -18.76 -0.73
N ASN A 298 12.59 -18.68 -2.06
CA ASN A 298 12.57 -17.42 -2.79
C ASN A 298 11.38 -17.40 -3.74
N ALA A 299 10.53 -16.38 -3.60
CA ALA A 299 9.36 -16.21 -4.43
C ALA A 299 9.29 -14.79 -5.01
N GLU A 300 9.25 -14.67 -6.33
CA GLU A 300 9.22 -13.37 -7.02
C GLU A 300 8.08 -13.29 -8.03
N THR A 301 7.21 -12.30 -7.85
CA THR A 301 6.07 -12.05 -8.72
C THR A 301 6.20 -10.68 -9.38
N THR A 302 6.21 -10.63 -10.71
CA THR A 302 6.17 -9.40 -11.49
C THR A 302 4.91 -9.33 -12.33
N LEU A 303 4.19 -8.22 -12.26
CA LEU A 303 3.02 -7.94 -13.10
C LEU A 303 3.15 -6.56 -13.76
N ASN A 304 3.14 -6.55 -15.10
CA ASN A 304 3.09 -5.32 -15.89
C ASN A 304 1.79 -5.30 -16.69
N THR A 305 0.92 -4.32 -16.46
CA THR A 305 -0.35 -4.18 -17.18
C THR A 305 -0.44 -2.83 -17.87
N THR A 306 -0.90 -2.82 -19.11
CA THR A 306 -1.14 -1.60 -19.89
C THR A 306 -2.52 -1.66 -20.54
N ALA A 307 -3.38 -0.71 -20.22
CA ALA A 307 -4.69 -0.54 -20.84
C ALA A 307 -4.74 0.83 -21.52
N GLN A 308 -4.98 0.85 -22.83
CA GLN A 308 -5.06 2.07 -23.61
C GLN A 308 -6.36 2.11 -24.42
N ALA A 309 -7.19 3.11 -24.18
CA ALA A 309 -8.43 3.34 -24.90
C ALA A 309 -8.44 4.72 -25.54
N ASN A 310 -8.55 4.80 -26.86
CA ASN A 310 -8.56 6.07 -27.59
C ASN A 310 -9.76 6.13 -28.54
N THR A 311 -10.51 7.23 -28.51
CA THR A 311 -11.58 7.48 -29.49
C THR A 311 -11.58 8.90 -30.03
N THR A 312 -12.19 9.15 -31.19
CA THR A 312 -12.43 10.54 -31.63
C THR A 312 -13.77 11.05 -31.12
N THR A 313 -14.87 10.30 -31.30
CA THR A 313 -16.23 10.82 -31.05
C THR A 313 -17.05 10.06 -30.00
N GLY A 314 -16.50 9.04 -29.34
CA GLY A 314 -17.24 8.25 -28.35
C GLY A 314 -16.69 8.35 -26.93
N VAL A 315 -17.10 7.40 -26.09
CA VAL A 315 -16.57 7.20 -24.73
C VAL A 315 -15.26 6.41 -24.82
N ALA A 316 -14.25 6.77 -24.01
CA ALA A 316 -13.04 5.97 -23.84
C ALA A 316 -12.96 5.44 -22.41
N SER A 317 -12.78 4.12 -22.26
CA SER A 317 -12.65 3.46 -20.97
C SER A 317 -11.41 2.58 -20.95
N ALA A 318 -10.46 2.86 -20.06
CA ALA A 318 -9.29 2.02 -19.83
C ALA A 318 -9.30 1.53 -18.37
N THR A 319 -9.11 0.23 -18.15
CA THR A 319 -9.15 -0.38 -16.81
C THR A 319 -8.05 -1.42 -16.61
N ASN A 320 -7.33 -1.30 -15.49
CA ASN A 320 -6.44 -2.34 -14.97
C ASN A 320 -6.94 -2.76 -13.59
N ASP A 321 -7.51 -3.95 -13.47
CA ASP A 321 -7.97 -4.50 -12.19
C ASP A 321 -7.11 -5.70 -11.77
N VAL A 322 -6.50 -5.59 -10.59
CA VAL A 322 -5.69 -6.65 -9.96
C VAL A 322 -6.33 -7.02 -8.63
N ASP A 323 -6.78 -8.27 -8.48
CA ASP A 323 -7.43 -8.74 -7.25
C ASP A 323 -6.37 -9.13 -6.20
N VAL A 324 -5.65 -10.24 -6.36
CA VAL A 324 -4.63 -10.72 -5.41
C VAL A 324 -3.31 -10.99 -6.13
N ILE A 325 -2.22 -10.46 -5.58
CA ILE A 325 -0.87 -10.69 -6.08
C ILE A 325 0.15 -10.81 -4.96
N ASP A 326 0.68 -12.02 -4.77
CA ASP A 326 1.58 -12.33 -3.67
C ASP A 326 2.96 -12.80 -4.18
N GLY A 327 4.01 -12.61 -3.38
CA GLY A 327 5.30 -13.25 -3.61
C GLY A 327 5.26 -14.69 -3.12
N ALA A 328 5.45 -14.87 -1.81
CA ALA A 328 5.34 -16.16 -1.13
C ALA A 328 4.05 -16.24 -0.30
N ARG A 329 3.11 -17.07 -0.76
CA ARG A 329 1.91 -17.42 0.01
C ARG A 329 2.15 -18.71 0.78
N LEU A 330 2.41 -18.59 2.08
CA LEU A 330 2.61 -19.74 2.99
C LEU A 330 1.26 -20.37 3.43
N GLY A 331 0.15 -19.73 3.05
CA GLY A 331 -1.20 -20.25 3.24
C GLY A 331 -1.63 -20.32 4.70
N ASN A 332 -2.47 -21.29 5.01
CA ASN A 332 -2.89 -21.67 6.36
C ASN A 332 -1.97 -22.72 7.02
N SER A 333 -0.81 -23.01 6.42
CA SER A 333 0.09 -24.08 6.83
C SER A 333 0.97 -23.67 8.02
N THR A 334 1.46 -24.66 8.76
CA THR A 334 2.64 -24.47 9.60
C THR A 334 3.88 -24.86 8.80
N VAL A 335 4.87 -23.97 8.69
CA VAL A 335 6.15 -24.24 8.04
C VAL A 335 7.23 -24.39 9.12
N ASN A 336 7.80 -25.59 9.25
CA ASN A 336 8.88 -25.89 10.18
C ASN A 336 10.20 -26.04 9.43
N VAL A 337 11.24 -25.35 9.90
CA VAL A 337 12.63 -25.47 9.42
C VAL A 337 13.50 -25.93 10.59
N GLY A 338 14.17 -27.07 10.44
CA GLY A 338 15.00 -27.71 11.46
C GLY A 338 16.40 -27.12 11.60
N GLY A 339 16.89 -26.42 10.57
CA GLY A 339 18.12 -25.64 10.57
C GLY A 339 17.87 -24.14 10.43
N ASP A 340 18.78 -23.46 9.72
CA ASP A 340 18.65 -22.04 9.39
C ASP A 340 17.65 -21.83 8.24
N ALA A 341 16.92 -20.72 8.25
CA ALA A 341 15.94 -20.39 7.22
C ALA A 341 16.23 -19.04 6.54
N ALA A 342 16.09 -19.00 5.22
CA ALA A 342 16.01 -17.78 4.43
C ALA A 342 14.72 -17.81 3.61
N VAL A 343 13.71 -17.03 4.00
CA VAL A 343 12.42 -16.94 3.33
C VAL A 343 12.26 -15.54 2.75
N SER A 344 12.15 -15.46 1.43
CA SER A 344 11.94 -14.20 0.71
C SER A 344 10.73 -14.27 -0.21
N GLY A 345 9.99 -13.16 -0.25
CA GLY A 345 8.82 -12.99 -1.10
C GLY A 345 8.76 -11.55 -1.61
N SER A 346 8.68 -11.39 -2.92
CA SER A 346 8.72 -10.08 -3.57
C SER A 346 7.62 -9.93 -4.61
N VAL A 347 7.04 -8.73 -4.65
CA VAL A 347 6.06 -8.33 -5.66
C VAL A 347 6.50 -7.03 -6.31
N ALA A 348 6.57 -7.02 -7.64
CA ALA A 348 6.77 -5.83 -8.46
C ALA A 348 5.57 -5.63 -9.39
N LEU A 349 4.85 -4.53 -9.23
CA LEU A 349 3.69 -4.17 -10.06
C LEU A 349 3.96 -2.88 -10.82
N THR A 350 3.62 -2.88 -12.10
CA THR A 350 3.50 -1.66 -12.91
C THR A 350 2.16 -1.65 -13.63
N THR A 351 1.32 -0.64 -13.40
CA THR A 351 0.05 -0.47 -14.11
C THR A 351 0.03 0.87 -14.85
N ASN A 352 -0.20 0.83 -16.16
CA ASN A 352 -0.38 2.02 -16.99
C ASN A 352 -1.80 2.02 -17.59
N THR A 353 -2.62 2.99 -17.23
CA THR A 353 -4.00 3.09 -17.71
C THR A 353 -4.24 4.44 -18.36
N ASN A 354 -4.46 4.47 -19.67
CA ASN A 354 -4.66 5.71 -20.42
C ASN A 354 -5.97 5.66 -21.21
N ALA A 355 -6.85 6.65 -21.02
CA ALA A 355 -8.05 6.83 -21.81
C ALA A 355 -8.07 8.24 -22.41
N THR A 356 -8.38 8.37 -23.72
CA THR A 356 -8.41 9.68 -24.39
C THR A 356 -9.56 9.81 -25.39
N ASN A 357 -10.11 11.02 -25.53
CA ASN A 357 -10.96 11.38 -26.67
C ASN A 357 -10.73 12.82 -27.20
N VAL A 358 -11.36 13.15 -28.34
CA VAL A 358 -11.15 14.44 -29.05
C VAL A 358 -12.43 15.27 -29.22
N SER A 359 -13.57 14.63 -29.42
CA SER A 359 -14.89 15.25 -29.57
C SER A 359 -15.97 14.23 -29.20
N GLY A 360 -15.72 13.51 -28.11
CA GLY A 360 -16.52 12.36 -27.67
C GLY A 360 -17.16 12.58 -26.30
N GLY A 361 -17.77 11.52 -25.76
CA GLY A 361 -18.41 11.54 -24.45
C GLY A 361 -17.42 11.52 -23.28
N ASP A 362 -17.78 10.87 -22.19
CA ASP A 362 -16.89 10.79 -21.02
C ASP A 362 -15.67 9.89 -21.26
N VAL A 363 -14.61 10.15 -20.51
CA VAL A 363 -13.35 9.42 -20.50
C VAL A 363 -13.09 8.88 -19.10
N ASN A 364 -12.87 7.58 -18.98
CA ASN A 364 -12.65 6.92 -17.70
C ASN A 364 -11.37 6.08 -17.75
N ALA A 365 -10.39 6.39 -16.91
CA ALA A 365 -9.19 5.60 -16.71
C ALA A 365 -9.14 5.13 -15.26
N ARG A 366 -9.00 3.82 -15.05
CA ARG A 366 -8.94 3.22 -13.71
C ARG A 366 -7.83 2.20 -13.55
N ALA A 367 -7.11 2.25 -12.43
CA ALA A 367 -6.18 1.20 -12.02
C ALA A 367 -6.38 0.83 -10.55
N GLY A 368 -6.62 -0.44 -10.24
CA GLY A 368 -6.82 -0.91 -8.87
C GLY A 368 -6.01 -2.16 -8.56
N VAL A 369 -5.41 -2.19 -7.37
CA VAL A 369 -4.84 -3.39 -6.74
C VAL A 369 -5.60 -3.60 -5.44
N LYS A 370 -6.27 -4.75 -5.30
CA LYS A 370 -7.08 -5.03 -4.11
C LYS A 370 -6.25 -5.56 -2.94
N SER A 371 -5.26 -6.41 -3.22
CA SER A 371 -4.29 -6.89 -2.22
C SER A 371 -2.98 -7.25 -2.88
N SER A 372 -1.86 -6.85 -2.27
CA SER A 372 -0.54 -7.37 -2.66
C SER A 372 0.36 -7.61 -1.46
N LYS A 373 0.96 -8.80 -1.37
CA LYS A 373 1.79 -9.19 -0.22
C LYS A 373 3.13 -9.78 -0.64
N GLY A 374 4.23 -9.32 -0.06
CA GLY A 374 5.55 -9.93 -0.28
C GLY A 374 5.57 -11.36 0.26
N ILE A 375 5.32 -11.52 1.56
CA ILE A 375 5.12 -12.82 2.23
C ILE A 375 3.79 -12.78 2.99
N SER A 376 2.98 -13.83 2.86
CA SER A 376 1.67 -13.91 3.51
C SER A 376 1.39 -15.27 4.16
N HIS A 377 0.77 -15.23 5.34
CA HIS A 377 -0.13 -16.28 5.82
C HIS A 377 -1.58 -15.89 5.53
N GLU A 378 -2.44 -16.89 5.36
CA GLU A 378 -3.88 -16.66 5.45
C GLU A 378 -4.25 -16.23 6.86
N ASN A 379 -5.38 -15.54 7.01
CA ASN A 379 -5.87 -15.08 8.31
C ASN A 379 -6.39 -16.26 9.16
N ASN A 380 -5.45 -17.04 9.66
CA ASN A 380 -5.67 -18.20 10.52
C ASN A 380 -4.70 -18.14 11.70
N PRO A 381 -5.19 -17.99 12.94
CA PRO A 381 -4.33 -17.85 14.12
C PRO A 381 -3.45 -19.07 14.41
N THR A 382 -3.68 -20.21 13.75
CA THR A 382 -2.83 -21.41 13.88
C THR A 382 -1.71 -21.51 12.83
N ALA A 383 -1.67 -20.61 11.84
CA ALA A 383 -0.59 -20.58 10.84
C ALA A 383 0.70 -20.02 11.46
N GLN A 384 1.83 -20.70 11.23
CA GLN A 384 3.12 -20.36 11.85
C GLN A 384 4.28 -20.65 10.91
N LEU A 385 5.31 -19.80 10.95
CA LEU A 385 6.62 -20.09 10.42
C LEU A 385 7.58 -20.32 11.60
N ASN A 386 8.07 -21.55 11.76
CA ASN A 386 8.93 -21.97 12.85
C ASN A 386 10.32 -22.31 12.32
N VAL A 387 11.36 -21.73 12.91
CA VAL A 387 12.76 -21.91 12.53
C VAL A 387 13.57 -22.31 13.76
N GLN A 388 14.17 -23.50 13.73
CA GLN A 388 14.97 -24.02 14.85
C GLN A 388 16.37 -23.41 14.92
N GLY A 389 16.92 -22.97 13.78
CA GLY A 389 18.16 -22.21 13.69
C GLY A 389 17.93 -20.70 13.66
N SER A 390 18.79 -19.98 12.93
CA SER A 390 18.64 -18.55 12.65
C SER A 390 17.72 -18.33 11.45
N GLY A 391 16.91 -17.28 11.49
CA GLY A 391 15.91 -16.97 10.46
C GLY A 391 16.16 -15.62 9.78
N THR A 392 16.08 -15.59 8.45
CA THR A 392 15.96 -14.36 7.66
C THR A 392 14.64 -14.38 6.92
N VAL A 393 13.79 -13.38 7.16
CA VAL A 393 12.47 -13.24 6.51
C VAL A 393 12.43 -11.89 5.82
N THR A 394 12.24 -11.86 4.50
CA THR A 394 12.23 -10.62 3.71
C THR A 394 11.02 -10.56 2.79
N GLY A 395 10.11 -9.64 3.07
CA GLY A 395 8.92 -9.40 2.26
C GLY A 395 8.93 -8.01 1.65
N THR A 396 8.78 -7.90 0.33
CA THR A 396 8.83 -6.61 -0.37
C THR A 396 7.67 -6.44 -1.36
N VAL A 397 7.05 -5.28 -1.38
CA VAL A 397 6.08 -4.85 -2.41
C VAL A 397 6.57 -3.55 -3.03
N SER A 398 6.60 -3.51 -4.36
CA SER A 398 6.88 -2.31 -5.15
C SER A 398 5.76 -2.10 -6.16
N ASN A 399 4.96 -1.04 -6.04
CA ASN A 399 3.89 -0.72 -6.97
C ASN A 399 4.11 0.64 -7.64
N ASN A 400 4.07 0.66 -8.96
CA ASN A 400 4.07 1.89 -9.76
C ASN A 400 2.80 1.96 -10.61
N SER A 401 1.94 2.93 -10.33
CA SER A 401 0.67 3.11 -11.04
C SER A 401 0.63 4.48 -11.72
N THR A 402 0.31 4.50 -13.01
CA THR A 402 0.05 5.72 -13.77
C THR A 402 -1.34 5.62 -14.42
N VAL A 403 -2.20 6.60 -14.14
CA VAL A 403 -3.57 6.66 -14.65
C VAL A 403 -3.82 8.02 -15.30
N ALA A 404 -4.22 8.04 -16.57
CA ALA A 404 -4.48 9.29 -17.29
C ALA A 404 -5.82 9.24 -18.04
N ALA A 405 -6.65 10.25 -17.84
CA ALA A 405 -7.89 10.48 -18.58
C ALA A 405 -7.84 11.85 -19.24
N GLN A 406 -8.06 11.91 -20.56
CA GLN A 406 -8.06 13.17 -21.31
C GLN A 406 -9.31 13.29 -22.18
N SER A 407 -10.12 14.30 -21.92
CA SER A 407 -11.35 14.57 -22.64
C SER A 407 -11.38 15.98 -23.21
N ALA A 408 -11.93 16.12 -24.41
CA ALA A 408 -12.14 17.43 -25.02
C ALA A 408 -13.59 17.92 -24.92
N GLU A 409 -14.58 17.02 -24.84
CA GLU A 409 -16.01 17.40 -24.84
C GLU A 409 -16.80 16.86 -23.64
N GLY A 410 -16.45 15.70 -23.08
CA GLY A 410 -17.09 15.13 -21.88
C GLY A 410 -16.22 15.21 -20.64
N ASN A 411 -16.61 14.49 -19.57
CA ASN A 411 -15.84 14.46 -18.33
C ASN A 411 -14.57 13.60 -18.46
N ALA A 412 -13.52 13.93 -17.73
CA ALA A 412 -12.30 13.14 -17.61
C ALA A 412 -12.13 12.61 -16.19
N ASN A 413 -12.21 11.29 -16.01
CA ASN A 413 -12.09 10.63 -14.71
C ASN A 413 -10.87 9.71 -14.67
N ALA A 414 -9.89 10.03 -13.82
CA ALA A 414 -8.71 9.20 -13.56
C ALA A 414 -8.72 8.71 -12.10
N THR A 415 -8.82 7.40 -11.88
CA THR A 415 -8.87 6.83 -10.52
C THR A 415 -7.83 5.73 -10.32
N ALA A 416 -6.99 5.88 -9.31
CA ALA A 416 -6.11 4.83 -8.81
C ALA A 416 -6.59 4.30 -7.44
N GLY A 417 -6.42 3.00 -7.21
CA GLY A 417 -6.84 2.30 -6.00
C GLY A 417 -8.08 1.43 -6.19
N SER A 418 -8.49 0.74 -5.13
CA SER A 418 -9.59 -0.24 -5.14
C SER A 418 -10.66 0.11 -4.11
N ASN A 419 -11.91 0.18 -4.54
CA ASN A 419 -13.08 0.36 -3.67
C ASN A 419 -13.32 -0.82 -2.71
N ALA A 420 -12.69 -1.98 -2.95
CA ALA A 420 -12.89 -3.21 -2.19
C ALA A 420 -11.81 -3.43 -1.11
N GLY A 421 -11.07 -2.38 -0.73
CA GLY A 421 -9.81 -2.45 0.00
C GLY A 421 -8.63 -2.56 -0.98
N GLY A 422 -7.48 -2.00 -0.62
CA GLY A 422 -6.27 -1.90 -1.44
C GLY A 422 -5.00 -2.16 -0.63
N ASP A 423 -5.12 -3.02 0.38
CA ASP A 423 -4.10 -3.16 1.41
C ASP A 423 -2.86 -3.87 0.88
N GLN A 424 -1.69 -3.41 1.30
CA GLN A 424 -0.41 -3.93 0.85
C GLN A 424 0.50 -4.22 2.02
N PHE A 425 1.17 -5.36 1.97
CA PHE A 425 2.02 -5.82 3.06
C PHE A 425 3.38 -6.28 2.54
N GLY A 426 4.47 -5.77 3.11
CA GLY A 426 5.78 -6.37 2.87
C GLY A 426 5.79 -7.79 3.43
N VAL A 427 5.58 -7.90 4.75
CA VAL A 427 5.41 -9.16 5.49
C VAL A 427 4.08 -9.12 6.25
N ASP A 428 3.24 -10.15 6.07
CA ASP A 428 2.00 -10.37 6.83
C ASP A 428 1.96 -11.81 7.35
N LEU A 429 2.33 -12.02 8.62
CA LEU A 429 2.39 -13.34 9.24
C LEU A 429 1.57 -13.40 10.53
N GLN A 430 0.85 -14.52 10.69
CA GLN A 430 0.14 -14.85 11.92
C GLN A 430 1.10 -15.16 13.07
N SER A 431 2.16 -15.93 12.82
CA SER A 431 3.23 -16.14 13.79
C SER A 431 4.56 -16.44 13.10
N LEU A 432 5.65 -15.92 13.66
CA LEU A 432 7.02 -16.26 13.32
C LEU A 432 7.78 -16.61 14.61
N VAL A 433 8.31 -17.83 14.69
CA VAL A 433 9.11 -18.30 15.82
C VAL A 433 10.50 -18.69 15.31
N VAL A 434 11.55 -18.11 15.89
CA VAL A 434 12.95 -18.37 15.54
C VAL A 434 13.72 -18.68 16.81
N ASN A 435 14.30 -19.87 16.93
CA ASN A 435 15.03 -20.24 18.16
C ASN A 435 16.44 -19.62 18.23
N GLY A 436 17.06 -19.33 17.09
CA GLY A 436 18.33 -18.60 17.00
C GLY A 436 18.13 -17.09 16.83
N ALA A 437 19.00 -16.45 16.05
CA ALA A 437 18.90 -15.04 15.72
C ALA A 437 17.93 -14.79 14.54
N ALA A 438 17.21 -13.67 14.56
CA ALA A 438 16.24 -13.32 13.52
C ALA A 438 16.59 -11.99 12.82
N ASN A 439 16.50 -11.98 11.48
CA ASN A 439 16.50 -10.78 10.66
C ASN A 439 15.18 -10.70 9.89
N VAL A 440 14.32 -9.75 10.24
CA VAL A 440 13.00 -9.59 9.61
C VAL A 440 12.96 -8.26 8.88
N THR A 441 12.74 -8.30 7.56
CA THR A 441 12.64 -7.11 6.72
C THR A 441 11.30 -7.06 6.02
N GLY A 442 10.55 -5.99 6.24
CA GLY A 442 9.29 -5.70 5.56
C GLY A 442 9.37 -4.38 4.81
N GLN A 443 9.07 -4.38 3.51
CA GLN A 443 9.12 -3.18 2.68
C GLN A 443 7.88 -3.02 1.81
N VAL A 444 7.31 -1.81 1.81
CA VAL A 444 6.32 -1.37 0.82
C VAL A 444 6.81 -0.07 0.19
N ALA A 445 6.83 -0.03 -1.14
CA ALA A 445 7.22 1.15 -1.91
C ALA A 445 6.18 1.41 -3.00
N ASN A 446 5.51 2.56 -2.94
CA ASN A 446 4.44 2.90 -3.87
C ASN A 446 4.65 4.26 -4.52
N THR A 447 4.46 4.31 -5.83
CA THR A 447 4.37 5.55 -6.60
C THR A 447 3.07 5.51 -7.39
N THR A 448 2.24 6.52 -7.22
CA THR A 448 0.95 6.60 -7.92
C THR A 448 0.79 7.99 -8.51
N ASN A 449 0.64 8.07 -9.82
CA ASN A 449 0.42 9.30 -10.56
C ASN A 449 -0.93 9.22 -11.25
N THR A 450 -1.84 10.16 -10.98
CA THR A 450 -3.13 10.24 -11.66
C THR A 450 -3.33 11.62 -12.27
N THR A 451 -3.77 11.68 -13.52
CA THR A 451 -4.00 12.93 -14.25
C THR A 451 -5.35 12.89 -14.96
N ALA A 452 -6.17 13.90 -14.74
CA ALA A 452 -7.42 14.11 -15.47
C ALA A 452 -7.39 15.49 -16.15
N ASP A 453 -7.51 15.53 -17.47
CA ASP A 453 -7.58 16.76 -18.25
C ASP A 453 -8.90 16.83 -19.00
N SER A 454 -9.66 17.91 -18.82
CA SER A 454 -10.90 18.17 -19.56
C SER A 454 -10.95 19.59 -20.14
N THR A 455 -11.47 19.72 -21.36
CA THR A 455 -11.73 21.04 -21.95
C THR A 455 -13.14 21.53 -21.65
N GLU A 456 -14.18 20.72 -21.84
CA GLU A 456 -15.58 21.19 -21.70
C GLU A 456 -16.30 20.60 -20.47
N GLY A 457 -15.98 19.38 -20.05
CA GLY A 457 -16.61 18.75 -18.87
C GLY A 457 -15.72 18.78 -17.62
N GLU A 458 -16.18 18.13 -16.56
CA GLU A 458 -15.45 17.99 -15.29
C GLU A 458 -14.15 17.19 -15.43
N ALA A 459 -13.10 17.58 -14.71
CA ALA A 459 -11.88 16.79 -14.56
C ALA A 459 -11.74 16.28 -13.12
N THR A 460 -11.89 14.97 -12.92
CA THR A 460 -11.73 14.33 -11.61
C THR A 460 -10.56 13.34 -11.61
N SER A 461 -9.57 13.60 -10.75
CA SER A 461 -8.39 12.77 -10.54
C SER A 461 -8.32 12.33 -9.08
N GLN A 462 -8.11 11.04 -8.83
CA GLN A 462 -8.23 10.49 -7.48
C GLN A 462 -7.30 9.30 -7.21
N VAL A 463 -6.72 9.27 -6.00
CA VAL A 463 -6.12 8.09 -5.38
C VAL A 463 -6.95 7.69 -4.15
N LEU A 464 -7.53 6.49 -4.17
CA LEU A 464 -8.34 5.96 -3.08
C LEU A 464 -7.49 5.52 -1.87
N GLY A 465 -8.01 5.76 -0.66
CA GLY A 465 -7.41 5.35 0.62
C GLY A 465 -7.10 3.84 0.72
N ALA A 466 -5.98 3.49 1.33
CA ALA A 466 -5.53 2.11 1.58
C ALA A 466 -4.55 2.02 2.76
N ASN A 467 -4.44 0.85 3.40
CA ASN A 467 -3.37 0.57 4.35
C ASN A 467 -2.15 -0.02 3.63
N ARG A 468 -0.98 0.55 3.85
CA ARG A 468 0.28 0.08 3.30
C ARG A 468 1.20 -0.20 4.47
N VAL A 469 1.52 -1.47 4.73
CA VAL A 469 2.20 -1.90 5.94
C VAL A 469 3.52 -2.59 5.59
N GLY A 470 4.64 -2.09 6.09
CA GLY A 470 5.94 -2.73 5.89
C GLY A 470 5.98 -4.14 6.51
N LEU A 471 5.65 -4.22 7.80
CA LEU A 471 5.69 -5.43 8.60
C LEU A 471 4.45 -5.54 9.48
N GLN A 472 3.78 -6.68 9.38
CA GLN A 472 2.77 -7.13 10.32
C GLN A 472 3.07 -8.58 10.73
N THR A 473 3.44 -8.77 12.00
CA THR A 473 3.63 -10.09 12.59
C THR A 473 2.87 -10.13 13.91
N TYR A 474 1.67 -10.72 13.90
CA TYR A 474 0.81 -10.75 15.09
C TYR A 474 1.53 -11.35 16.31
N ASN A 475 2.45 -12.30 16.08
CA ASN A 475 3.37 -12.82 17.09
C ASN A 475 4.74 -13.13 16.45
N LEU A 476 5.78 -12.42 16.88
CA LEU A 476 7.18 -12.70 16.56
C LEU A 476 7.89 -13.13 17.85
N GLN A 477 8.48 -14.32 17.87
CA GLN A 477 9.25 -14.84 19.00
C GLN A 477 10.65 -15.22 18.53
N VAL A 478 11.67 -14.73 19.22
CA VAL A 478 13.08 -14.95 18.88
C VAL A 478 13.85 -15.38 20.12
N GLY A 479 14.58 -16.49 20.05
CA GLY A 479 15.31 -17.05 21.19
C GLY A 479 16.58 -16.28 21.53
N ASP A 480 17.31 -15.79 20.52
CA ASP A 480 18.52 -14.99 20.69
C ASP A 480 18.23 -13.51 20.34
N GLN A 481 19.02 -12.90 19.45
CA GLN A 481 18.90 -11.50 19.04
C GLN A 481 17.95 -11.31 17.84
N ALA A 482 17.24 -10.19 17.78
CA ALA A 482 16.35 -9.83 16.68
C ALA A 482 16.73 -8.48 16.06
N THR A 483 16.80 -8.44 14.74
CA THR A 483 16.86 -7.20 13.95
C THR A 483 15.63 -7.11 13.06
N VAL A 484 14.81 -6.10 13.31
CA VAL A 484 13.57 -5.84 12.58
C VAL A 484 13.72 -4.53 11.81
N LYS A 485 13.56 -4.60 10.49
CA LYS A 485 13.59 -3.43 9.62
C LYS A 485 12.28 -3.35 8.84
N ALA A 486 11.50 -2.33 9.09
CA ALA A 486 10.27 -2.08 8.37
C ALA A 486 10.30 -0.71 7.70
N THR A 487 10.03 -0.68 6.40
CA THR A 487 10.07 0.56 5.63
C THR A 487 8.82 0.72 4.77
N ASN A 488 8.19 1.89 4.83
CA ASN A 488 7.18 2.29 3.88
C ASN A 488 7.62 3.59 3.19
N SER A 489 7.64 3.59 1.86
CA SER A 489 7.91 4.79 1.06
C SER A 489 6.82 4.95 0.01
N SER A 490 5.89 5.86 0.25
CA SER A 490 4.71 6.01 -0.58
C SER A 490 4.56 7.45 -1.06
N SER A 491 4.39 7.63 -2.35
CA SER A 491 4.11 8.92 -2.99
C SER A 491 2.88 8.81 -3.88
N SER A 492 2.01 9.79 -3.80
CA SER A 492 0.81 9.96 -4.62
C SER A 492 0.75 11.39 -5.14
N THR A 493 0.74 11.53 -6.46
CA THR A 493 0.60 12.82 -7.15
C THR A 493 -0.68 12.78 -7.99
N VAL A 494 -1.58 13.72 -7.74
CA VAL A 494 -2.91 13.76 -8.32
C VAL A 494 -3.15 15.13 -8.94
N ASP A 495 -3.28 15.17 -10.27
CA ASP A 495 -3.52 16.40 -11.02
C ASP A 495 -4.87 16.34 -11.73
N ALA A 496 -5.66 17.41 -11.62
CA ALA A 496 -6.91 17.60 -12.33
C ALA A 496 -6.96 19.00 -12.96
N THR A 497 -7.27 19.08 -14.25
CA THR A 497 -7.35 20.35 -14.97
C THR A 497 -8.60 20.42 -15.83
N SER A 498 -9.42 21.47 -15.62
CA SER A 498 -10.61 21.76 -16.43
C SER A 498 -10.59 23.18 -16.99
N THR A 499 -11.09 23.36 -18.23
CA THR A 499 -11.20 24.69 -18.84
C THR A 499 -12.57 25.34 -18.65
N HIS A 500 -13.66 24.57 -18.58
CA HIS A 500 -15.02 25.12 -18.51
C HIS A 500 -15.86 24.59 -17.34
N ASP A 501 -15.41 23.55 -16.65
CA ASP A 501 -16.17 22.88 -15.58
C ASP A 501 -15.29 22.71 -14.33
N ASP A 502 -15.77 21.97 -13.34
CA ASP A 502 -15.05 21.71 -12.09
C ASP A 502 -13.76 20.89 -12.32
N ALA A 503 -12.76 21.13 -11.48
CA ALA A 503 -11.56 20.32 -11.35
C ALA A 503 -11.42 19.78 -9.93
N VAL A 504 -11.33 18.46 -9.77
CA VAL A 504 -11.24 17.79 -8.46
C VAL A 504 -10.01 16.88 -8.42
N ALA A 505 -9.09 17.14 -7.50
CA ALA A 505 -7.89 16.35 -7.26
C ALA A 505 -7.87 15.84 -5.82
N MET A 506 -7.81 14.51 -5.62
CA MET A 506 -7.90 13.95 -4.27
C MET A 506 -6.94 12.77 -3.99
N VAL A 507 -6.20 12.87 -2.88
CA VAL A 507 -5.43 11.77 -2.26
C VAL A 507 -6.12 11.34 -0.97
N GLY A 508 -6.57 10.09 -0.88
CA GLY A 508 -7.36 9.61 0.25
C GLY A 508 -8.78 10.17 0.29
N SER A 509 -9.51 9.99 1.38
CA SER A 509 -10.82 10.60 1.60
C SER A 509 -11.17 10.58 3.10
N GLU A 510 -12.18 11.32 3.53
CA GLU A 510 -12.68 11.24 4.91
C GLU A 510 -13.16 9.83 5.28
N ALA A 511 -13.65 9.06 4.30
CA ALA A 511 -14.08 7.68 4.54
C ALA A 511 -12.89 6.73 4.73
N THR A 512 -11.80 6.97 4.00
CA THR A 512 -10.57 6.17 4.04
C THR A 512 -9.34 7.02 3.75
N ALA A 513 -8.53 7.29 4.77
CA ALA A 513 -7.24 7.95 4.62
C ALA A 513 -6.21 7.05 3.91
N MET A 514 -5.18 7.66 3.34
CA MET A 514 -3.98 6.95 2.88
C MET A 514 -3.06 6.66 4.07
N ARG A 515 -3.00 5.41 4.56
CA ARG A 515 -2.26 5.04 5.77
C ARG A 515 -0.99 4.29 5.42
N ASN A 516 0.15 4.92 5.65
CA ASN A 516 1.46 4.33 5.46
C ASN A 516 2.03 3.97 6.83
N ILE A 517 2.28 2.68 7.07
CA ILE A 517 2.71 2.15 8.36
C ILE A 517 3.98 1.30 8.15
N ALA A 518 5.01 1.49 8.96
CA ALA A 518 6.18 0.62 8.90
C ALA A 518 5.92 -0.68 9.69
N VAL A 519 5.65 -0.61 10.99
CA VAL A 519 5.28 -1.77 11.82
C VAL A 519 3.86 -1.59 12.34
N ASP A 520 2.98 -2.55 12.02
CA ASP A 520 1.60 -2.55 12.51
C ASP A 520 1.30 -3.83 13.28
N ASN A 521 0.42 -3.70 14.27
CA ASN A 521 -0.28 -4.81 14.92
C ASN A 521 0.63 -5.98 15.31
N SER A 522 1.86 -5.69 15.77
CA SER A 522 2.87 -6.71 16.01
C SER A 522 3.18 -6.89 17.50
N VAL A 523 3.42 -8.13 17.91
CA VAL A 523 3.93 -8.43 19.25
C VAL A 523 5.26 -9.14 19.10
N ILE A 524 6.34 -8.52 19.56
CA ILE A 524 7.70 -9.00 19.34
C ILE A 524 8.35 -9.35 20.68
N ARG A 525 8.74 -10.62 20.84
CA ARG A 525 9.38 -11.18 22.03
C ARG A 525 10.76 -11.71 21.69
N VAL A 526 11.79 -11.29 22.43
CA VAL A 526 13.19 -11.57 22.09
C VAL A 526 13.98 -11.94 23.34
N GLY A 527 14.64 -13.10 23.35
CA GLY A 527 15.47 -13.57 24.48
C GLY A 527 16.84 -12.88 24.59
N GLY A 528 17.24 -12.11 23.58
CA GLY A 528 18.45 -11.30 23.56
C GLY A 528 18.21 -9.87 23.08
N ASP A 529 19.24 -9.28 22.47
CA ASP A 529 19.20 -7.88 22.03
C ASP A 529 18.17 -7.69 20.91
N THR A 530 17.40 -6.60 21.00
CA THR A 530 16.35 -6.25 20.04
C THR A 530 16.69 -4.93 19.38
N THR A 531 16.74 -4.92 18.05
CA THR A 531 16.90 -3.69 17.27
C THR A 531 15.74 -3.55 16.29
N ILE A 532 15.01 -2.44 16.37
CA ILE A 532 13.90 -2.11 15.48
C ILE A 532 14.21 -0.82 14.74
N THR A 533 14.11 -0.86 13.42
CA THR A 533 14.18 0.32 12.55
C THR A 533 12.87 0.41 11.77
N ALA A 534 12.05 1.39 12.11
CA ALA A 534 10.80 1.71 11.42
C ALA A 534 10.96 3.04 10.68
N ALA A 535 10.75 3.04 9.36
CA ALA A 535 10.84 4.27 8.57
C ALA A 535 9.66 4.39 7.62
N THR A 536 8.93 5.49 7.72
CA THR A 536 7.78 5.78 6.88
C THR A 536 7.94 7.16 6.26
N ASN A 537 7.82 7.23 4.94
CA ASN A 537 7.58 8.47 4.22
C ASN A 537 6.27 8.38 3.45
N SER A 538 5.46 9.43 3.58
CA SER A 538 4.21 9.62 2.84
C SER A 538 4.27 10.95 2.13
N ASP A 539 4.06 10.97 0.81
CA ASP A 539 3.94 12.19 0.03
C ASP A 539 2.57 12.19 -0.66
N GLY A 540 1.69 13.14 -0.32
CA GLY A 540 0.33 13.25 -0.85
C GLY A 540 0.08 14.60 -1.51
N ASP A 541 0.39 14.69 -2.80
CA ASP A 541 0.25 15.91 -3.60
C ASP A 541 -1.07 15.90 -4.39
N ALA A 542 -1.79 17.01 -4.34
CA ALA A 542 -3.06 17.21 -5.04
C ALA A 542 -3.11 18.60 -5.68
N THR A 543 -3.29 18.65 -7.01
CA THR A 543 -3.38 19.89 -7.79
C THR A 543 -4.69 19.91 -8.57
N ALA A 544 -5.56 20.87 -8.29
CA ALA A 544 -6.77 21.13 -9.04
C ALA A 544 -6.73 22.52 -9.69
N GLU A 545 -6.87 22.58 -11.01
CA GLU A 545 -6.90 23.83 -11.78
C GLU A 545 -8.17 23.92 -12.62
N SER A 546 -9.01 24.93 -12.38
CA SER A 546 -10.15 25.26 -13.24
C SER A 546 -10.01 26.67 -13.83
N ILE A 547 -10.55 26.88 -15.04
CA ILE A 547 -10.67 28.23 -15.62
C ILE A 547 -12.10 28.75 -15.49
N GLY A 548 -13.10 27.88 -15.66
CA GLY A 548 -14.51 28.27 -15.73
C GLY A 548 -15.23 28.27 -14.38
N GLU A 549 -14.98 27.24 -13.56
CA GLU A 549 -15.82 26.90 -12.40
C GLU A 549 -14.95 26.65 -11.15
N SER A 550 -15.28 25.66 -10.30
CA SER A 550 -14.58 25.42 -9.04
C SER A 550 -13.36 24.52 -9.20
N ALA A 551 -12.42 24.65 -8.26
CA ALA A 551 -11.27 23.78 -8.12
C ALA A 551 -11.17 23.26 -6.68
N GLU A 552 -11.11 21.94 -6.51
CA GLU A 552 -11.03 21.28 -5.21
C GLU A 552 -9.82 20.33 -5.14
N ALA A 553 -8.88 20.61 -4.24
CA ALA A 553 -7.70 19.79 -3.98
C ALA A 553 -7.72 19.28 -2.54
N ILE A 554 -7.63 17.97 -2.35
CA ILE A 554 -7.73 17.33 -1.03
C ILE A 554 -6.59 16.31 -0.86
N SER A 555 -5.92 16.35 0.28
CA SER A 555 -4.97 15.31 0.71
C SER A 555 -5.24 14.88 2.14
N ILE A 556 -5.57 13.59 2.33
CA ILE A 556 -5.83 12.96 3.62
C ILE A 556 -4.91 11.74 3.75
N SER A 557 -3.85 11.88 4.54
CA SER A 557 -2.83 10.84 4.67
C SER A 557 -2.18 10.77 6.06
N GLU A 558 -1.70 9.58 6.40
CA GLU A 558 -1.04 9.27 7.66
C GLU A 558 0.31 8.57 7.37
N ALA A 559 1.38 9.08 7.99
CA ALA A 559 2.66 8.38 8.07
C ALA A 559 2.86 7.89 9.49
N ILE A 560 3.00 6.58 9.68
CA ILE A 560 3.15 5.97 10.99
C ILE A 560 4.37 5.04 11.00
N GLY A 561 5.24 5.18 11.99
CA GLY A 561 6.41 4.32 12.15
C GLY A 561 6.05 3.01 12.83
N VAL A 562 5.67 3.06 14.11
CA VAL A 562 5.23 1.90 14.89
C VAL A 562 3.83 2.18 15.43
N TYR A 563 2.89 1.29 15.11
CA TYR A 563 1.47 1.40 15.47
C TYR A 563 0.97 0.12 16.15
N GLN A 564 0.15 0.26 17.19
CA GLN A 564 -0.55 -0.84 17.86
C GLN A 564 0.33 -2.08 18.12
N SER A 565 1.56 -1.84 18.58
CA SER A 565 2.58 -2.89 18.71
C SER A 565 3.16 -2.93 20.12
N ALA A 566 3.58 -4.12 20.54
CA ALA A 566 4.14 -4.37 21.86
C ALA A 566 5.46 -5.15 21.79
N PHE A 567 6.33 -4.90 22.77
CA PHE A 567 7.70 -5.41 22.77
C PHE A 567 8.08 -6.03 24.12
N GLU A 568 8.70 -7.20 24.09
CA GLU A 568 9.31 -7.86 25.25
C GLU A 568 10.75 -8.26 24.89
N SER A 569 11.75 -7.81 25.66
CA SER A 569 13.16 -8.14 25.46
C SER A 569 13.84 -8.50 26.78
N GLU A 570 14.59 -9.62 26.81
CA GLU A 570 15.37 -10.03 27.98
C GLU A 570 16.74 -9.34 28.08
N ALA A 571 17.13 -8.49 27.12
CA ALA A 571 18.42 -7.81 27.07
C ALA A 571 18.28 -6.32 26.63
N GLU A 572 19.18 -5.82 25.78
CA GLU A 572 19.12 -4.43 25.30
C GLU A 572 18.02 -4.25 24.26
N PHE A 573 17.24 -3.17 24.37
CA PHE A 573 16.16 -2.82 23.44
C PHE A 573 16.45 -1.48 22.76
N ASP A 574 16.68 -1.51 21.46
CA ASP A 574 16.89 -0.33 20.62
C ASP A 574 15.77 -0.18 19.60
N VAL A 575 15.09 0.96 19.58
CA VAL A 575 14.13 1.31 18.52
C VAL A 575 14.45 2.69 17.96
N THR A 576 14.53 2.76 16.64
CA THR A 576 14.56 4.00 15.88
C THR A 576 13.35 4.03 14.97
N SER A 577 12.52 5.06 15.13
CA SER A 577 11.35 5.26 14.29
C SER A 577 11.32 6.66 13.69
N THR A 578 11.05 6.74 12.40
CA THR A 578 10.89 8.00 11.67
C THR A 578 9.64 7.94 10.83
N ALA A 579 8.72 8.87 11.03
CA ALA A 579 7.52 9.04 10.24
C ALA A 579 7.48 10.48 9.71
N ILE A 580 7.58 10.62 8.39
CA ILE A 580 7.51 11.91 7.70
C ILE A 580 6.31 11.88 6.77
N ASN A 581 5.48 12.92 6.83
CA ASN A 581 4.38 13.13 5.92
C ASN A 581 4.51 14.50 5.25
N THR A 582 4.54 14.50 3.92
CA THR A 582 4.62 15.70 3.10
C THR A 582 3.44 15.82 2.16
N GLY A 583 3.08 17.05 1.80
CA GLY A 583 2.03 17.26 0.80
C GLY A 583 2.00 18.68 0.26
N SER A 584 1.90 18.80 -1.06
CA SER A 584 1.58 20.03 -1.78
C SER A 584 0.13 19.96 -2.27
N ILE A 585 -0.74 20.76 -1.66
CA ILE A 585 -2.18 20.82 -1.97
C ILE A 585 -2.48 22.18 -2.58
N THR A 586 -2.83 22.21 -3.86
CA THR A 586 -3.08 23.46 -4.59
C THR A 586 -4.41 23.40 -5.34
N ALA A 587 -5.29 24.35 -5.05
CA ALA A 587 -6.52 24.58 -5.78
C ALA A 587 -6.51 25.98 -6.39
N THR A 588 -6.66 26.09 -7.70
CA THR A 588 -6.69 27.39 -8.38
C THR A 588 -7.86 27.47 -9.35
N THR A 589 -8.62 28.55 -9.28
CA THR A 589 -9.59 28.89 -10.31
C THR A 589 -9.54 30.37 -10.72
N VAL A 590 -9.93 30.65 -11.95
CA VAL A 590 -10.27 32.01 -12.38
C VAL A 590 -11.73 32.30 -12.04
N GLY A 591 -12.62 31.33 -12.27
CA GLY A 591 -14.05 31.51 -12.15
C GLY A 591 -14.61 32.47 -13.20
N ASP A 592 -15.88 32.28 -13.56
CA ASP A 592 -16.64 33.26 -14.35
C ASP A 592 -17.87 33.82 -13.60
N GLY A 593 -18.09 33.36 -12.37
CA GLY A 593 -19.17 33.78 -11.47
C GLY A 593 -20.57 33.31 -11.89
N ILE A 594 -20.66 32.32 -12.77
CA ILE A 594 -21.90 31.75 -13.31
C ILE A 594 -21.74 30.23 -13.38
N ASP A 595 -22.56 29.47 -12.63
CA ASP A 595 -22.49 28.01 -12.75
C ASP A 595 -22.85 27.53 -14.17
N GLY A 596 -22.47 26.30 -14.53
CA GLY A 596 -22.80 25.68 -15.82
C GLY A 596 -24.30 25.61 -16.15
N ASN A 597 -25.21 25.95 -15.21
CA ASN A 597 -26.66 26.07 -15.41
C ASN A 597 -27.15 27.52 -15.62
N GLY A 598 -26.29 28.52 -15.48
CA GLY A 598 -26.60 29.94 -15.61
C GLY A 598 -27.08 30.60 -14.32
N ASP A 599 -26.89 29.93 -13.18
CA ASP A 599 -27.23 30.37 -11.83
C ASP A 599 -25.99 31.04 -11.24
N GLY A 600 -26.08 32.28 -10.75
CA GLY A 600 -24.94 32.98 -10.15
C GLY A 600 -24.58 32.43 -8.76
N VAL A 601 -24.02 31.22 -8.71
CA VAL A 601 -23.30 30.65 -7.57
C VAL A 601 -21.85 31.12 -7.68
N SER A 602 -21.21 31.43 -6.54
CA SER A 602 -19.80 31.84 -6.54
C SER A 602 -18.93 30.62 -6.81
N ASP A 603 -17.92 30.76 -7.66
CA ASP A 603 -16.90 29.73 -7.85
C ASP A 603 -16.06 29.60 -6.58
N HIS A 604 -15.50 28.41 -6.34
CA HIS A 604 -14.70 28.12 -5.16
C HIS A 604 -13.36 27.49 -5.53
N ALA A 605 -12.27 28.02 -4.98
CA ALA A 605 -11.00 27.29 -4.89
C ALA A 605 -10.85 26.75 -3.46
N THR A 606 -10.84 25.44 -3.29
CA THR A 606 -10.72 24.79 -1.97
C THR A 606 -9.52 23.86 -1.93
N ALA A 607 -8.56 24.15 -1.04
CA ALA A 607 -7.41 23.30 -0.76
C ALA A 607 -7.48 22.78 0.68
N THR A 608 -7.54 21.46 0.86
CA THR A 608 -7.66 20.81 2.17
C THR A 608 -6.53 19.81 2.41
N ALA A 609 -5.83 19.97 3.51
CA ALA A 609 -4.84 19.01 4.01
C ALA A 609 -5.29 18.46 5.37
N ASN A 610 -5.32 17.14 5.51
CA ASN A 610 -5.40 16.44 6.79
C ASN A 610 -4.21 15.47 6.85
N LEU A 611 -3.16 15.88 7.53
CA LEU A 611 -1.88 15.18 7.53
C LEU A 611 -1.47 14.81 8.95
N LYS A 612 -1.20 13.52 9.13
CA LYS A 612 -0.68 12.97 10.38
C LYS A 612 0.68 12.34 10.19
N ALA A 613 1.58 12.57 11.14
CA ALA A 613 2.87 11.87 11.25
C ALA A 613 3.08 11.40 12.70
N GLU A 614 3.25 10.09 12.88
CA GLU A 614 3.33 9.44 14.19
C GLU A 614 4.51 8.45 14.19
N ALA A 615 5.60 8.79 14.87
CA ALA A 615 6.76 7.91 14.85
C ALA A 615 6.53 6.63 15.65
N ILE A 616 6.11 6.73 16.91
CA ILE A 616 5.87 5.55 17.75
C ILE A 616 4.62 5.77 18.59
N ASN A 617 3.72 4.80 18.55
CA ASN A 617 2.62 4.68 19.50
C ASN A 617 2.51 3.24 20.00
N LEU A 618 2.88 3.08 21.28
CA LEU A 618 2.83 1.83 22.01
C LEU A 618 1.54 1.80 22.84
N GLU A 619 0.45 1.37 22.22
CA GLU A 619 -0.82 1.13 22.92
C GLU A 619 -0.79 -0.19 23.69
N ASN A 620 -1.49 -0.23 24.83
CA ASN A 620 -1.68 -1.43 25.61
C ASN A 620 -2.41 -2.50 24.80
N ARG A 621 -1.68 -3.56 24.45
CA ARG A 621 -2.29 -4.78 23.93
C ARG A 621 -2.79 -5.66 25.08
N ALA A 622 -3.48 -6.76 24.75
CA ALA A 622 -4.00 -7.69 25.75
C ALA A 622 -2.93 -8.02 26.82
N ASN A 623 -3.29 -7.86 28.10
CA ASN A 623 -2.42 -7.94 29.29
C ASN A 623 -1.61 -6.67 29.65
N ASN A 624 -1.97 -5.49 29.16
CA ASN A 624 -1.30 -4.20 29.44
C ASN A 624 0.20 -4.21 29.05
N LEU A 625 0.52 -4.87 27.94
CA LEU A 625 1.87 -4.94 27.40
C LEU A 625 2.04 -3.82 26.37
N GLY A 626 2.91 -2.84 26.67
CA GLY A 626 3.43 -1.85 25.73
C GLY A 626 4.92 -2.11 25.44
N LEU A 627 5.79 -1.87 26.42
CA LEU A 627 7.22 -2.22 26.37
C LEU A 627 7.67 -2.91 27.67
N ASP A 628 8.35 -4.04 27.57
CA ASP A 628 9.05 -4.70 28.69
C ASP A 628 10.48 -5.04 28.28
N ALA A 629 11.47 -4.35 28.84
CA ALA A 629 12.88 -4.57 28.56
C ALA A 629 13.63 -4.85 29.86
N ALA A 630 14.21 -6.04 30.01
CA ALA A 630 14.97 -6.40 31.20
C ALA A 630 16.32 -5.66 31.31
N GLY A 631 16.89 -5.25 30.16
CA GLY A 631 18.14 -4.49 30.07
C GLY A 631 17.93 -2.99 29.87
N ASN A 632 18.90 -2.35 29.18
CA ASN A 632 18.81 -0.94 28.81
C ASN A 632 17.86 -0.76 27.62
N ALA A 633 17.23 0.41 27.53
CA ALA A 633 16.39 0.77 26.40
C ALA A 633 16.79 2.12 25.77
N ASN A 634 17.05 2.13 24.46
CA ASN A 634 17.23 3.36 23.67
C ASN A 634 16.07 3.52 22.69
N LEU A 635 15.26 4.56 22.89
CA LEU A 635 14.12 4.89 22.04
C LEU A 635 14.42 6.22 21.34
N SER A 636 14.41 6.21 20.00
CA SER A 636 14.55 7.41 19.17
C SER A 636 13.38 7.53 18.22
N ALA A 637 12.57 8.57 18.38
CA ALA A 637 11.36 8.77 17.61
C ALA A 637 11.33 10.15 16.94
N THR A 638 10.91 10.22 15.67
CA THR A 638 10.76 11.48 14.93
C THR A 638 9.49 11.46 14.10
N GLY A 639 8.48 12.20 14.53
CA GLY A 639 7.28 12.49 13.75
C GLY A 639 7.40 13.88 13.11
N GLY A 640 7.26 13.96 11.80
CA GLY A 640 7.51 15.20 11.04
C GLY A 640 6.49 15.48 9.94
N LEU A 641 6.08 16.74 9.83
CA LEU A 641 5.22 17.25 8.76
C LEU A 641 5.88 18.39 7.97
N GLN A 642 5.58 18.43 6.68
CA GLN A 642 5.86 19.57 5.80
C GLN A 642 4.74 19.71 4.76
N THR A 643 4.09 20.87 4.67
CA THR A 643 3.00 21.03 3.69
C THR A 643 2.82 22.45 3.15
N ASP A 644 2.48 22.56 1.88
CA ASP A 644 1.97 23.79 1.28
C ASP A 644 0.49 23.58 0.91
N VAL A 645 -0.38 24.45 1.42
CA VAL A 645 -1.83 24.44 1.17
C VAL A 645 -2.23 25.78 0.56
N ILE A 646 -2.55 25.79 -0.72
CA ILE A 646 -2.74 27.02 -1.51
C ILE A 646 -4.11 26.97 -2.18
N ALA A 647 -4.95 27.96 -1.87
CA ALA A 647 -6.19 28.22 -2.58
C ALA A 647 -6.12 29.59 -3.26
N SER A 648 -6.38 29.67 -4.55
CA SER A 648 -6.41 30.95 -5.28
C SER A 648 -7.65 31.02 -6.16
N ASN A 649 -8.40 32.12 -6.06
CA ASN A 649 -9.55 32.38 -6.90
C ASN A 649 -9.47 33.80 -7.50
N THR A 650 -9.93 34.02 -8.73
CA THR A 650 -10.07 35.39 -9.25
C THR A 650 -11.47 35.97 -9.02
N ASP A 651 -12.52 35.15 -9.14
CA ASP A 651 -13.93 35.56 -9.03
C ASP A 651 -14.75 34.63 -8.11
N GLY A 652 -14.34 34.51 -6.84
CA GLY A 652 -15.12 33.80 -5.83
C GLY A 652 -14.37 33.58 -4.53
N ASP A 653 -14.74 32.54 -3.78
CA ASP A 653 -14.07 32.23 -2.52
C ASP A 653 -12.77 31.45 -2.77
N ALA A 654 -11.77 31.72 -1.94
CA ALA A 654 -10.54 30.93 -1.85
C ALA A 654 -10.40 30.42 -0.42
N ILE A 655 -10.39 29.10 -0.23
CA ILE A 655 -10.43 28.46 1.08
C ILE A 655 -9.27 27.46 1.19
N ALA A 656 -8.30 27.75 2.06
CA ALA A 656 -7.20 26.86 2.41
C ALA A 656 -7.36 26.37 3.85
N VAL A 657 -7.44 25.05 4.05
CA VAL A 657 -7.62 24.42 5.36
C VAL A 657 -6.53 23.37 5.59
N ALA A 658 -5.89 23.42 6.75
CA ALA A 658 -4.92 22.41 7.17
C ALA A 658 -5.22 21.90 8.58
N ASP A 659 -5.32 20.58 8.72
CA ASP A 659 -5.34 19.86 9.99
C ASP A 659 -4.04 19.04 10.08
N LEU A 660 -3.17 19.38 11.04
CA LEU A 660 -1.79 18.92 11.10
C LEU A 660 -1.46 18.31 12.46
N GLU A 661 -1.16 17.02 12.49
CA GLU A 661 -0.79 16.29 13.72
C GLU A 661 0.59 15.64 13.60
N ALA A 662 1.51 16.02 14.48
CA ALA A 662 2.83 15.42 14.58
C ALA A 662 3.08 14.87 15.99
N LEU A 663 3.26 13.55 16.08
CA LEU A 663 3.56 12.81 17.30
C LEU A 663 4.93 12.13 17.18
N GLY A 664 5.82 12.44 18.12
CA GLY A 664 7.10 11.76 18.25
C GLY A 664 6.93 10.36 18.85
N LEU A 665 6.68 10.28 20.15
CA LEU A 665 6.60 9.04 20.91
C LEU A 665 5.44 9.13 21.92
N GLN A 666 4.54 8.16 21.84
CA GLN A 666 3.56 7.89 22.88
C GLN A 666 3.78 6.49 23.43
N MET A 667 3.77 6.38 24.76
CA MET A 667 3.82 5.11 25.48
C MET A 667 2.72 5.08 26.53
N GLU A 668 1.91 4.02 26.52
CA GLU A 668 0.90 3.83 27.55
C GLU A 668 1.52 3.16 28.78
N ASN A 669 2.10 1.96 28.61
CA ASN A 669 2.75 1.20 29.69
C ASN A 669 4.14 0.68 29.29
N ALA A 670 5.15 0.94 30.11
CA ALA A 670 6.51 0.51 29.86
C ALA A 670 7.27 0.13 31.16
N SER A 671 8.10 -0.92 31.09
CA SER A 671 9.00 -1.38 32.15
C SER A 671 10.40 -1.57 31.59
N ILE A 672 11.40 -0.92 32.18
CA ILE A 672 12.81 -0.98 31.77
C ILE A 672 13.67 -1.31 32.99
N GLY A 673 14.26 -2.50 33.03
CA GLY A 673 15.08 -2.95 34.16
C GLY A 673 16.44 -2.24 34.29
N GLY A 674 16.98 -1.71 33.18
CA GLY A 674 18.26 -1.00 33.10
C GLY A 674 18.12 0.51 32.95
N GLU A 675 19.07 1.12 32.25
CA GLU A 675 19.03 2.55 31.90
C GLU A 675 18.06 2.82 30.73
N ALA A 676 17.35 3.95 30.78
CA ALA A 676 16.46 4.40 29.72
C ALA A 676 17.02 5.67 29.06
N ASN A 677 17.09 5.69 27.73
CA ASN A 677 17.44 6.87 26.94
C ASN A 677 16.37 7.09 25.88
N ILE A 678 15.49 8.06 26.14
CA ILE A 678 14.32 8.35 25.34
C ILE A 678 14.50 9.70 24.66
N GLN A 679 14.59 9.66 23.34
CA GLN A 679 14.73 10.82 22.46
C GLN A 679 13.50 10.91 21.58
N SER A 680 12.80 12.02 21.63
CA SER A 680 11.61 12.20 20.81
C SER A 680 11.52 13.59 20.19
N ILE A 681 11.18 13.60 18.92
CA ILE A 681 11.05 14.82 18.12
C ILE A 681 9.67 14.83 17.49
N GLY A 682 8.86 15.82 17.85
CA GLY A 682 7.66 16.20 17.11
C GLY A 682 7.95 17.50 16.36
N LEU A 683 7.79 17.52 15.04
CA LEU A 683 8.03 18.72 14.27
C LEU A 683 7.02 18.95 13.14
N ILE A 684 6.59 20.20 13.03
CA ILE A 684 6.08 20.77 11.78
C ILE A 684 7.21 21.70 11.31
N ASP A 685 7.83 21.41 10.17
CA ASP A 685 8.89 22.27 9.62
C ASP A 685 8.27 23.53 9.02
N VAL A 686 8.50 23.86 7.74
CA VAL A 686 7.86 25.00 7.09
C VAL A 686 6.57 24.54 6.43
N SER A 687 5.44 25.01 6.96
CA SER A 687 4.16 24.89 6.28
C SER A 687 3.59 26.26 5.91
N ASN A 688 3.12 26.40 4.66
CA ASN A 688 2.46 27.61 4.17
C ASN A 688 0.99 27.31 3.88
N ILE A 689 0.09 28.08 4.48
CA ILE A 689 -1.34 27.98 4.25
C ILE A 689 -1.79 29.34 3.71
N SER A 690 -2.18 29.39 2.44
CA SER A 690 -2.49 30.66 1.77
C SER A 690 -3.81 30.60 1.01
N ALA A 691 -4.63 31.64 1.19
CA ALA A 691 -5.83 31.88 0.41
C ALA A 691 -5.76 33.26 -0.25
N GLU A 692 -5.96 33.35 -1.56
CA GLU A 692 -5.95 34.62 -2.29
C GLU A 692 -7.20 34.76 -3.15
N THR A 693 -7.91 35.90 -3.05
CA THR A 693 -8.96 36.26 -4.01
C THR A 693 -8.97 37.76 -4.34
N ASN A 694 -9.47 38.11 -5.53
CA ASN A 694 -9.60 39.50 -5.97
C ASN A 694 -11.06 39.96 -6.10
N SER A 695 -12.02 39.17 -5.63
CA SER A 695 -13.45 39.36 -5.82
C SER A 695 -14.19 39.71 -4.53
N SER A 696 -15.54 39.73 -4.58
CA SER A 696 -16.38 39.88 -3.39
C SER A 696 -16.49 38.62 -2.52
N GLY A 697 -15.93 37.48 -2.96
CA GLY A 697 -15.82 36.26 -2.17
C GLY A 697 -14.89 36.40 -0.97
N GLU A 698 -14.84 35.40 -0.10
CA GLU A 698 -13.96 35.33 1.06
C GLU A 698 -12.60 34.70 0.70
N ALA A 699 -11.50 35.32 1.14
CA ALA A 699 -10.20 34.63 1.24
C ALA A 699 -10.06 34.09 2.65
N LYS A 700 -9.96 32.78 2.81
CA LYS A 700 -9.93 32.12 4.12
C LYS A 700 -8.81 31.10 4.21
N ALA A 701 -7.84 31.36 5.08
CA ALA A 701 -6.74 30.46 5.38
C ALA A 701 -6.79 30.02 6.85
N THR A 702 -6.99 28.72 7.10
CA THR A 702 -7.13 28.21 8.47
C THR A 702 -6.27 27.00 8.73
N THR A 703 -5.72 26.93 9.93
CA THR A 703 -4.96 25.77 10.39
C THR A 703 -5.38 25.39 11.79
N ASP A 704 -5.60 24.10 12.02
CA ASP A 704 -5.58 23.47 13.34
C ASP A 704 -4.34 22.57 13.39
N LEU A 705 -3.54 22.70 14.45
CA LEU A 705 -2.29 21.95 14.58
C LEU A 705 -2.08 21.44 16.00
N SER A 706 -1.46 20.26 16.08
CA SER A 706 -1.00 19.62 17.30
C SER A 706 0.39 19.03 17.10
N VAL A 707 1.32 19.37 17.99
CA VAL A 707 2.65 18.75 18.02
C VAL A 707 2.98 18.26 19.41
N LEU A 708 3.14 16.95 19.57
CA LEU A 708 3.51 16.30 20.82
C LEU A 708 4.79 15.51 20.61
N SER A 709 5.86 15.89 21.32
CA SER A 709 7.10 15.12 21.23
C SER A 709 7.01 13.83 22.04
N LEU A 710 6.72 13.91 23.33
CA LEU A 710 6.68 12.73 24.21
C LEU A 710 5.43 12.72 25.10
N GLU A 711 4.74 11.60 25.11
CA GLU A 711 3.67 11.29 26.06
C GLU A 711 3.91 9.96 26.76
N ILE A 712 3.79 9.98 28.09
CA ILE A 712 3.63 8.78 28.93
C ILE A 712 2.22 8.84 29.52
N SER A 713 1.31 8.02 29.00
CA SER A 713 -0.12 8.15 29.28
C SER A 713 -0.59 7.39 30.53
N ASP A 714 0.06 6.30 30.94
CA ASP A 714 -0.31 5.52 32.14
C ASP A 714 0.88 5.29 33.08
N ALA A 715 1.84 4.42 32.73
CA ALA A 715 2.94 4.07 33.62
C ALA A 715 4.28 3.81 32.89
N LEU A 716 5.37 4.31 33.47
CA LEU A 716 6.74 3.99 33.07
C LEU A 716 7.58 3.67 34.31
N GLU A 717 8.05 2.42 34.40
CA GLU A 717 9.00 1.95 35.42
C GLU A 717 10.42 1.86 34.85
N VAL A 718 11.40 2.44 35.55
CA VAL A 718 12.82 2.35 35.16
C VAL A 718 13.70 2.03 36.37
N GLY A 719 14.42 0.89 36.32
CA GLY A 719 15.32 0.45 37.40
C GLY A 719 16.68 1.17 37.44
N GLY A 720 17.13 1.72 36.31
CA GLY A 720 18.37 2.47 36.16
C GLY A 720 18.16 3.97 35.97
N ASN A 721 19.21 4.65 35.48
CA ASN A 721 19.12 6.08 35.17
C ASN A 721 18.20 6.32 33.98
N ALA A 722 17.38 7.37 34.03
CA ALA A 722 16.46 7.72 32.96
C ALA A 722 16.81 9.09 32.35
N ASN A 723 17.05 9.12 31.04
CA ASN A 723 17.35 10.33 30.28
C ASN A 723 16.27 10.57 29.23
N PHE A 724 15.53 11.65 29.37
CA PHE A 724 14.50 12.08 28.43
C PHE A 724 14.95 13.36 27.73
N THR A 725 14.99 13.33 26.41
CA THR A 725 15.29 14.51 25.58
C THR A 725 14.20 14.69 24.54
N THR A 726 13.58 15.86 24.50
CA THR A 726 12.61 16.20 23.47
C THR A 726 12.93 17.47 22.71
N GLN A 727 12.54 17.47 21.45
CA GLN A 727 12.52 18.67 20.61
C GLN A 727 11.16 18.79 19.95
N THR A 728 10.39 19.80 20.37
CA THR A 728 9.13 20.17 19.73
C THR A 728 9.34 21.40 18.87
N SER A 729 8.91 21.37 17.61
CA SER A 729 9.02 22.52 16.71
C SER A 729 7.79 22.70 15.84
N ALA A 730 7.37 23.94 15.60
CA ALA A 730 6.38 24.25 14.58
C ALA A 730 6.71 25.58 13.89
N LYS A 731 6.76 25.60 12.55
CA LYS A 731 6.91 26.84 11.80
C LYS A 731 5.82 26.97 10.72
N VAL A 732 4.89 27.90 10.93
CA VAL A 732 3.71 28.01 10.07
C VAL A 732 3.48 29.44 9.62
N ASN A 733 3.31 29.64 8.32
CA ASN A 733 2.85 30.88 7.72
C ASN A 733 1.40 30.69 7.26
N ILE A 734 0.51 31.57 7.70
CA ILE A 734 -0.90 31.58 7.32
C ILE A 734 -1.20 32.95 6.73
N ASN A 735 -1.68 33.00 5.49
CA ASN A 735 -1.96 34.24 4.79
C ASN A 735 -3.32 34.21 4.10
N ALA A 736 -4.12 35.27 4.27
CA ALA A 736 -5.33 35.48 3.48
C ALA A 736 -5.34 36.88 2.88
N ASP A 737 -5.39 36.96 1.55
CA ASP A 737 -5.37 38.23 0.81
C ASP A 737 -6.64 38.42 -0.01
N ASN A 738 -7.27 39.59 0.13
CA ASN A 738 -8.47 39.96 -0.60
C ASN A 738 -8.46 41.42 -1.10
N VAL A 739 -9.09 41.69 -2.25
CA VAL A 739 -9.32 43.05 -2.74
C VAL A 739 -10.73 43.55 -2.45
N GLU A 740 -11.78 42.79 -2.75
CA GLU A 740 -13.16 43.30 -2.62
C GLU A 740 -13.93 42.75 -1.42
N GLY A 741 -13.70 41.49 -1.05
CA GLY A 741 -14.35 40.80 0.05
C GLY A 741 -13.53 40.75 1.34
N ASP A 742 -13.96 39.87 2.24
CA ASP A 742 -13.33 39.68 3.55
C ASP A 742 -12.10 38.75 3.42
N ALA A 743 -11.08 39.00 4.24
CA ALA A 743 -9.90 38.16 4.39
C ALA A 743 -9.83 37.63 5.83
N THR A 744 -9.76 36.32 5.99
CA THR A 744 -9.75 35.64 7.29
C THR A 744 -8.55 34.68 7.36
N SER A 745 -7.65 34.92 8.31
CA SER A 745 -6.59 33.97 8.64
C SER A 745 -6.73 33.53 10.08
N SER A 746 -6.67 32.23 10.33
CA SER A 746 -6.75 31.72 11.70
C SER A 746 -5.86 30.53 11.98
N ASN A 747 -5.15 30.58 13.10
CA ASN A 747 -4.40 29.48 13.66
C ASN A 747 -5.07 29.01 14.96
N ASN A 748 -5.47 27.75 15.02
CA ASN A 748 -6.01 27.08 16.21
C ASN A 748 -7.25 27.79 16.81
N ALA A 749 -8.14 28.29 15.94
CA ALA A 749 -9.27 29.13 16.33
C ALA A 749 -10.21 28.45 17.36
N GLY A 750 -10.32 27.12 17.29
CA GLY A 750 -11.14 26.27 18.16
C GLY A 750 -10.42 25.69 19.37
N LEU A 751 -9.14 26.04 19.62
CA LEU A 751 -8.34 25.40 20.67
C LEU A 751 -9.02 25.51 22.05
N GLY A 752 -9.30 24.34 22.64
CA GLY A 752 -9.91 24.18 23.95
C GLY A 752 -8.88 24.29 25.08
N GLU A 753 -8.99 23.40 26.08
CA GLU A 753 -8.06 23.34 27.22
C GLU A 753 -6.77 22.52 26.93
N ALA A 754 -6.67 21.90 25.74
CA ALA A 754 -5.51 21.11 25.35
C ALA A 754 -4.30 21.98 24.96
N TYR A 755 -3.11 21.39 25.02
CA TYR A 755 -1.88 22.00 24.51
C TYR A 755 -1.78 21.77 22.99
N SER A 756 -1.58 22.84 22.22
CA SER A 756 -1.31 22.74 20.78
C SER A 756 0.12 22.29 20.51
N LEU A 757 1.07 22.67 21.36
CA LEU A 757 2.44 22.17 21.31
C LEU A 757 2.89 21.70 22.70
N ALA A 758 3.39 20.48 22.78
CA ALA A 758 3.89 19.90 24.01
C ALA A 758 5.25 19.20 23.81
N GLY A 759 6.19 19.50 24.70
CA GLY A 759 7.48 18.84 24.77
C GLY A 759 7.40 17.47 25.46
N MET A 760 6.93 17.44 26.71
CA MET A 760 6.73 16.20 27.47
C MET A 760 5.44 16.27 28.28
N GLN A 761 4.64 15.22 28.23
CA GLN A 761 3.48 14.99 29.11
C GLN A 761 3.65 13.65 29.82
N LEU A 762 3.69 13.68 31.16
CA LEU A 762 4.09 12.55 31.99
C LEU A 762 3.01 12.28 33.05
N ASN A 763 2.29 11.16 32.93
CA ASN A 763 1.14 10.81 33.76
C ASN A 763 1.40 9.68 34.78
N GLY A 764 2.56 9.02 34.73
CA GLY A 764 2.93 8.01 35.72
C GLY A 764 4.36 7.56 35.56
N LEU A 765 5.20 7.91 36.53
CA LEU A 765 6.62 7.57 36.55
C LEU A 765 6.96 6.85 37.85
N ASP A 766 7.74 5.78 37.75
CA ASP A 766 8.39 5.11 38.88
C ASP A 766 9.86 4.86 38.52
N LEU A 767 10.74 5.76 38.96
CA LEU A 767 12.15 5.76 38.59
C LEU A 767 13.03 5.44 39.82
N GLU A 768 13.70 4.29 39.81
CA GLU A 768 14.50 3.82 40.96
C GLU A 768 15.88 4.51 41.10
N SER A 769 16.28 5.34 40.13
CA SER A 769 17.57 6.03 40.09
C SER A 769 17.44 7.49 39.62
N ASP A 770 18.56 8.12 39.25
CA ASP A 770 18.62 9.50 38.78
C ASP A 770 17.85 9.69 37.46
N ALA A 771 17.18 10.85 37.33
CA ALA A 771 16.41 11.19 36.15
C ALA A 771 16.75 12.59 35.59
N THR A 772 16.97 12.66 34.28
CA THR A 772 17.19 13.92 33.55
C THR A 772 16.11 14.13 32.51
N PHE A 773 15.44 15.28 32.55
CA PHE A 773 14.41 15.67 31.60
C PHE A 773 14.85 16.96 30.90
N THR A 774 15.06 16.90 29.59
CA THR A 774 15.42 18.06 28.76
C THR A 774 14.41 18.24 27.65
N SER A 775 13.70 19.37 27.65
CA SER A 775 12.75 19.73 26.59
C SER A 775 13.16 21.03 25.94
N VAL A 776 13.20 21.02 24.61
CA VAL A 776 13.42 22.20 23.77
C VAL A 776 12.19 22.40 22.90
N LEU A 777 11.47 23.50 23.11
CA LEU A 777 10.33 23.91 22.29
C LEU A 777 10.68 25.18 21.54
N LEU A 778 10.67 25.12 20.20
CA LEU A 778 11.01 26.23 19.31
C LEU A 778 9.90 26.41 18.27
N ASP A 779 9.25 27.56 18.26
CA ASP A 779 8.18 27.80 17.29
C ASP A 779 8.28 29.20 16.65
N ASP A 780 7.68 29.33 15.47
CA ASP A 780 7.63 30.55 14.68
C ASP A 780 6.32 30.60 13.87
N PHE A 781 5.43 31.52 14.25
CA PHE A 781 4.11 31.67 13.64
C PHE A 781 3.96 33.04 12.99
N ASN A 782 3.50 33.04 11.74
CA ASN A 782 3.11 34.24 11.03
C ASN A 782 1.67 34.10 10.54
N THR A 783 0.78 34.99 10.94
CA THR A 783 -0.64 34.96 10.56
C THR A 783 -1.07 36.35 10.07
N THR A 784 -1.26 36.48 8.76
CA THR A 784 -1.53 37.76 8.09
C THR A 784 -2.85 37.71 7.33
N ALA A 785 -3.71 38.70 7.53
CA ALA A 785 -4.91 38.90 6.72
C ALA A 785 -4.93 40.30 6.12
N GLU A 786 -5.05 40.43 4.81
CA GLU A 786 -5.11 41.72 4.12
C GLU A 786 -6.39 41.86 3.29
N SER A 787 -7.11 42.97 3.43
CA SER A 787 -8.25 43.31 2.58
C SER A 787 -8.22 44.77 2.12
N VAL A 788 -8.62 45.08 0.88
CA VAL A 788 -8.75 46.48 0.45
C VAL A 788 -10.13 47.06 0.79
N LYS A 789 -11.22 46.39 0.40
CA LYS A 789 -12.60 46.89 0.60
C LYS A 789 -13.36 46.22 1.74
N GLY A 790 -13.08 44.95 2.04
CA GLY A 790 -13.73 44.17 3.09
C GLY A 790 -12.98 44.22 4.41
N ASN A 791 -13.43 43.40 5.36
CA ASN A 791 -12.78 43.24 6.66
C ASN A 791 -11.55 42.33 6.53
N ALA A 792 -10.55 42.58 7.36
CA ALA A 792 -9.42 41.69 7.53
C ALA A 792 -9.41 41.19 8.97
N THR A 793 -9.42 39.87 9.16
CA THR A 793 -9.41 39.23 10.48
C THR A 793 -8.27 38.23 10.56
N ALA A 794 -7.30 38.49 11.43
CA ALA A 794 -6.24 37.54 11.75
C ALA A 794 -6.38 37.08 13.21
N SER A 795 -6.36 35.77 13.44
CA SER A 795 -6.49 35.18 14.76
C SER A 795 -5.44 34.10 15.01
N THR A 796 -4.80 34.13 16.17
CA THR A 796 -3.83 33.11 16.58
C THR A 796 -4.11 32.71 18.02
N ASN A 797 -4.33 31.42 18.26
CA ASN A 797 -4.52 30.88 19.61
C ASN A 797 -3.55 29.72 19.85
N GLN A 798 -2.66 29.83 20.83
CA GLN A 798 -1.66 28.81 21.11
C GLN A 798 -1.64 28.42 22.59
N SER A 799 -1.39 27.15 22.86
CA SER A 799 -1.22 26.60 24.20
C SER A 799 0.02 25.71 24.22
N LEU A 800 1.07 26.16 24.90
CA LEU A 800 2.40 25.57 24.86
C LEU A 800 2.76 24.95 26.21
N LEU A 801 3.28 23.73 26.20
CA LEU A 801 3.83 23.04 27.37
C LEU A 801 5.26 22.59 27.09
N GLY A 802 6.21 23.00 27.93
CA GLY A 802 7.59 22.50 27.86
C GLY A 802 7.69 21.08 28.43
N ILE A 803 7.42 20.92 29.73
CA ILE A 803 7.40 19.64 30.45
C ILE A 803 6.23 19.67 31.45
N GLY A 804 5.36 18.67 31.44
CA GLY A 804 4.28 18.52 32.42
C GLY A 804 4.33 17.18 33.13
N PHE A 805 4.36 17.21 34.46
CA PHE A 805 4.10 16.07 35.34
C PHE A 805 2.65 16.17 35.80
N ILE A 806 1.74 15.64 34.98
CA ILE A 806 0.29 15.91 35.05
C ILE A 806 -0.51 14.79 35.74
N GLY A 807 0.14 13.68 36.07
CA GLY A 807 -0.47 12.55 36.76
C GLY A 807 -0.42 12.61 38.28
N ASP A 808 -1.19 11.73 38.91
CA ASP A 808 -1.31 11.65 40.37
C ASP A 808 -0.10 10.97 41.04
N HIS A 809 0.77 10.28 40.28
CA HIS A 809 1.90 9.49 40.80
C HIS A 809 3.12 9.59 39.87
N ASN A 810 4.04 10.51 40.16
CA ASN A 810 5.36 10.54 39.51
C ASN A 810 6.41 10.49 40.62
N ASP A 811 7.13 9.38 40.75
CA ASP A 811 8.06 9.11 41.83
C ASP A 811 9.47 8.89 41.28
N VAL A 812 10.46 9.54 41.90
CA VAL A 812 11.89 9.38 41.56
C VAL A 812 12.71 9.19 42.83
N ALA A 813 13.38 8.05 42.96
CA ALA A 813 14.21 7.72 44.12
C ALA A 813 15.59 8.40 44.09
N GLY A 814 16.12 8.76 42.90
CA GLY A 814 17.41 9.41 42.72
C GLY A 814 17.37 10.94 42.66
N ASP A 815 18.45 11.52 42.17
CA ASP A 815 18.55 12.95 41.87
C ASP A 815 17.78 13.29 40.58
N VAL A 816 17.13 14.47 40.55
CA VAL A 816 16.31 14.92 39.41
C VAL A 816 16.87 16.22 38.82
N SER A 817 17.05 16.25 37.50
CA SER A 817 17.38 17.45 36.73
C SER A 817 16.36 17.70 35.62
N VAL A 818 15.54 18.73 35.79
CA VAL A 818 14.54 19.17 34.80
C VAL A 818 14.98 20.47 34.14
N SER A 819 15.11 20.47 32.81
CA SER A 819 15.48 21.62 32.00
C SER A 819 14.50 21.81 30.85
N SER A 820 13.80 22.94 30.85
CA SER A 820 12.89 23.34 29.77
C SER A 820 13.35 24.65 29.14
N VAL A 821 13.54 24.65 27.82
CA VAL A 821 13.83 25.84 27.02
C VAL A 821 12.71 26.02 26.01
N MET A 822 11.97 27.11 26.15
CA MET A 822 10.86 27.46 25.27
C MET A 822 11.14 28.80 24.61
N SER A 823 11.07 28.85 23.28
CA SER A 823 11.14 30.07 22.48
C SER A 823 9.96 30.13 21.53
N HIS A 824 9.02 31.02 21.84
CA HIS A 824 7.84 31.31 21.04
C HIS A 824 8.01 32.63 20.30
N THR A 825 7.81 32.62 18.98
CA THR A 825 7.73 33.84 18.17
C THR A 825 6.43 33.83 17.38
N SER A 826 5.64 34.88 17.53
CA SER A 826 4.38 35.05 16.80
C SER A 826 4.24 36.46 16.25
N PHE A 827 3.75 36.55 15.02
CA PHE A 827 3.34 37.79 14.38
C PHE A 827 1.93 37.62 13.82
N THR A 828 0.97 38.42 14.30
CA THR A 828 -0.41 38.40 13.84
C THR A 828 -0.83 39.78 13.34
N GLU A 829 -1.13 39.91 12.06
CA GLU A 829 -1.43 41.19 11.43
C GLU A 829 -2.74 41.13 10.64
N ALA A 830 -3.56 42.17 10.80
CA ALA A 830 -4.70 42.41 9.93
C ALA A 830 -4.62 43.83 9.34
N SER A 831 -4.78 43.93 8.02
CA SER A 831 -4.75 45.22 7.32
C SER A 831 -6.01 45.40 6.48
N SER A 832 -6.73 46.51 6.69
CA SER A 832 -7.90 46.84 5.86
C SER A 832 -7.90 48.32 5.46
N VAL A 833 -8.08 48.64 4.17
CA VAL A 833 -8.08 50.05 3.71
C VAL A 833 -9.45 50.73 3.92
N GLN A 834 -10.55 50.00 3.74
CA GLN A 834 -11.92 50.54 3.83
C GLN A 834 -12.83 49.80 4.80
N GLY A 835 -12.45 48.60 5.24
CA GLY A 835 -13.18 47.77 6.19
C GLY A 835 -12.60 47.82 7.59
N ILE A 836 -12.86 46.78 8.38
CA ILE A 836 -12.37 46.65 9.76
C ILE A 836 -11.20 45.67 9.78
N ALA A 837 -10.04 46.12 10.24
CA ALA A 837 -8.93 45.26 10.61
C ALA A 837 -9.09 44.78 12.07
N THR A 838 -9.13 43.45 12.27
CA THR A 838 -9.28 42.80 13.56
C THR A 838 -8.15 41.81 13.79
N VAL A 839 -7.45 41.95 14.92
CA VAL A 839 -6.50 40.95 15.39
C VAL A 839 -6.95 40.40 16.74
N ASP A 840 -6.93 39.08 16.90
CA ASP A 840 -7.06 38.38 18.18
C ASP A 840 -5.87 37.44 18.37
N GLU A 841 -5.09 37.65 19.43
CA GLU A 841 -3.93 36.81 19.74
C GLU A 841 -4.04 36.31 21.18
N LYS A 842 -4.05 34.98 21.34
CA LYS A 842 -4.14 34.29 22.63
C LYS A 842 -2.98 33.31 22.76
N LEU A 843 -2.32 33.36 23.91
CA LEU A 843 -1.19 32.49 24.22
C LEU A 843 -1.27 32.04 25.68
N THR A 844 -1.24 30.73 25.89
CA THR A 844 -0.89 30.10 27.16
C THR A 844 0.46 29.41 26.97
N ALA A 845 1.40 29.65 27.89
CA ALA A 845 2.73 29.05 27.81
C ALA A 845 3.20 28.64 29.21
N VAL A 846 3.46 27.34 29.38
CA VAL A 846 3.91 26.74 30.63
C VAL A 846 5.24 26.05 30.37
N GLY A 847 6.32 26.57 30.96
CA GLY A 847 7.65 25.97 30.78
C GLY A 847 7.79 24.63 31.50
N ILE A 848 7.36 24.56 32.76
CA ILE A 848 7.30 23.35 33.58
C ILE A 848 6.00 23.37 34.40
N GLU A 849 5.19 22.33 34.28
CA GLU A 849 3.99 22.06 35.08
C GLU A 849 4.23 20.84 35.97
N VAL A 850 3.83 20.93 37.25
CA VAL A 850 3.98 19.84 38.23
C VAL A 850 2.73 19.76 39.08
N ASP A 851 1.90 18.76 38.81
CA ASP A 851 0.72 18.42 39.63
C ASP A 851 1.13 17.52 40.79
N ALA A 852 1.84 16.42 40.50
CA ALA A 852 2.49 15.58 41.48
C ALA A 852 3.87 15.10 40.99
N LEU A 853 4.89 15.25 41.83
CA LEU A 853 6.24 14.71 41.66
C LEU A 853 6.88 14.53 43.05
N ASP A 854 7.18 13.30 43.44
CA ASP A 854 7.95 12.98 44.65
C ASP A 854 9.40 12.66 44.26
N VAL A 855 10.35 13.22 45.02
CA VAL A 855 11.78 13.06 44.76
C VAL A 855 12.50 12.80 46.08
N GLU A 856 13.13 11.63 46.22
CA GLU A 856 13.90 11.30 47.43
C GLU A 856 15.29 11.98 47.46
N GLY A 857 15.90 12.21 46.29
CA GLY A 857 17.21 12.85 46.11
C GLY A 857 17.17 14.39 45.99
N ASP A 858 18.23 14.96 45.42
CA ASP A 858 18.32 16.39 45.11
C ASP A 858 17.58 16.71 43.80
N ALA A 859 16.69 17.71 43.82
CA ALA A 859 15.96 18.16 42.63
C ALA A 859 16.42 19.54 42.14
N SER A 860 16.66 19.68 40.84
CA SER A 860 17.00 20.93 40.16
C SER A 860 16.04 21.19 38.99
N PHE A 861 15.41 22.36 39.01
CA PHE A 861 14.51 22.82 37.94
C PHE A 861 15.07 24.08 37.29
N SER A 862 15.16 24.07 35.97
CA SER A 862 15.52 25.22 35.15
C SER A 862 14.50 25.39 34.03
N SER A 863 13.83 26.54 34.00
CA SER A 863 12.94 26.89 32.90
C SER A 863 13.35 28.25 32.32
N ASN A 864 13.54 28.30 31.01
CA ASN A 864 13.75 29.53 30.28
C ASN A 864 12.66 29.66 29.21
N VAL A 865 11.75 30.61 29.42
CA VAL A 865 10.64 30.90 28.52
C VAL A 865 10.88 32.27 27.88
N VAL A 866 11.02 32.29 26.56
CA VAL A 866 11.15 33.51 25.75
C VAL A 866 9.93 33.62 24.86
N ILE A 867 9.16 34.68 25.03
CA ILE A 867 7.96 34.96 24.23
C ILE A 867 8.17 36.26 23.48
N ARG A 868 7.98 36.21 22.16
CA ARG A 868 8.00 37.37 21.26
C ARG A 868 6.73 37.36 20.42
N ALA A 869 5.66 37.87 21.01
CA ALA A 869 4.38 38.07 20.35
C ALA A 869 4.23 39.53 19.92
N SER A 870 3.71 39.74 18.71
CA SER A 870 3.39 41.08 18.22
C SER A 870 2.17 41.04 17.31
N SER A 871 1.27 41.99 17.53
CA SER A 871 0.08 42.18 16.71
C SER A 871 -0.04 43.62 16.22
N SER A 872 -0.48 43.78 14.96
CA SER A 872 -0.74 45.08 14.33
C SER A 872 -2.10 45.08 13.63
N THR A 873 -2.77 46.22 13.72
CA THR A 873 -3.89 46.53 12.83
C THR A 873 -3.57 47.79 12.04
N GLU A 874 -3.76 47.72 10.72
CA GLU A 874 -3.70 48.89 9.85
C GLU A 874 -5.10 49.13 9.25
N SER A 875 -5.59 50.37 9.38
CA SER A 875 -6.94 50.82 9.01
C SER A 875 -6.90 52.11 8.20
#